data_AF-A0A972DNP6-F1
#
_entry.id   AF-A0A972DNP6-F1
#
_cell.length_a   1.000
_cell.length_b   1.000
_cell.length_c   1.000
_cell.angle_alpha   90.00
_cell.angle_beta   90.00
_cell.angle_gamma   90.00
#
_symmetry.space_group_name_H-M   'P 1'
#
loop_
_entity.id
_entity.type
_entity.pdbx_description
1 polymer ?
#
loop_
_entity_poly.entity_id
_entity_poly.type
_entity_poly.pdbx_seq_one_letter_code
_entity_poly.pdbx_strand_id
1 'polypeptide(L)'
;MAVARLDAGNTLLAAEIARLEGASRAGSAVEWLRELGKVDAEMRGALGEAIQQGVAPLVENHEQSLAALRERVAEAQAAWLEVRTDLNRAELLLGEIRDSRLIAGQLASLLSVDKRWFWLFGVIAVAALLGVVCHDRRHEIRKLLNGGRPKAMGLSKLLAVLLALMTAATLAMFLLGDRIYEALLTAGVGSADSPRHELQRRAGALEAEQAARAAARQSLEEHREELQAAFCRPFADALSPRSRLPLDWRQLRDGVIGAAEEIAAYRAAFGGWESDRAELAECLEQLQSQSAAAIGTLRLRHSIRACLGVLLLGLTAGGGFWYWGGVASRRKATRETCPLCLGQGSLEREEAADAEDNAEDNADDLRLVRCHHVISKNSHERCDFSFREAYRPMTKLCFPTLGIPQAGKTHWLAMLYWVLNRGSYPKTIQFERVRSQSAENFDRIVEEILNTRIGTAATQQDRIPHPLVFNFRDRDPIGRSNVLVNIFDYSGEVTSEMDAHDYRRRRALDADGFLFFLDPTYPSEVQAKALADFREDLRLIKGVKAGRRLRLPVALCVSKIDLLARHDFRLEDGRDAIAAFYEDLARIDPSGESTALAVLEQRSQLTQRLRDVIWPGWQIERQVDDLFGGRFAFFPLTPVGLDGRGETDLSLRTISPFGLLEPLLWLLQMTGYPVLQ
;
A
#
# COMPACT_ATOMS: atom_id res chain seq x y z
N MET A 1 -58.25 -4.85 3.80
CA MET A 1 -59.27 -5.75 3.20
C MET A 1 -59.46 -7.05 3.99
N ALA A 2 -58.43 -7.86 4.21
CA ALA A 2 -58.57 -9.14 4.95
C ALA A 2 -59.17 -8.96 6.36
N VAL A 3 -58.71 -7.94 7.11
CA VAL A 3 -59.28 -7.58 8.42
C VAL A 3 -60.78 -7.26 8.32
N ALA A 4 -61.21 -6.46 7.34
CA ALA A 4 -62.62 -6.11 7.14
C ALA A 4 -63.49 -7.33 6.75
N ARG A 5 -62.95 -8.26 5.94
CA ARG A 5 -63.62 -9.56 5.65
C ARG A 5 -63.84 -10.34 6.93
N LEU A 6 -62.77 -10.54 7.71
CA LEU A 6 -62.83 -11.30 8.96
C LEU A 6 -63.80 -10.66 9.95
N ASP A 7 -63.85 -9.34 10.04
CA ASP A 7 -64.75 -8.63 10.95
C ASP A 7 -66.22 -8.80 10.60
N ALA A 8 -66.58 -8.61 9.33
CA ALA A 8 -67.95 -8.80 8.87
C ALA A 8 -68.38 -10.26 9.01
N GLY A 9 -67.49 -11.18 8.66
CA GLY A 9 -67.71 -12.61 8.82
C GLY A 9 -67.91 -13.01 10.29
N ASN A 10 -67.01 -12.59 11.17
CA ASN A 10 -67.09 -12.86 12.61
C ASN A 10 -68.39 -12.30 13.22
N THR A 11 -68.80 -11.11 12.81
CA THR A 11 -70.04 -10.47 13.28
C THR A 11 -71.27 -11.30 12.88
N LEU A 12 -71.32 -11.80 11.64
CA LEU A 12 -72.45 -12.61 11.17
C LEU A 12 -72.44 -14.03 11.72
N LEU A 13 -71.27 -14.64 11.88
CA LEU A 13 -71.16 -15.92 12.57
C LEU A 13 -71.65 -15.83 14.01
N ALA A 14 -71.26 -14.79 14.75
CA ALA A 14 -71.74 -14.56 16.11
C ALA A 14 -73.27 -14.38 16.15
N ALA A 15 -73.84 -13.62 15.20
CA ALA A 15 -75.29 -13.48 15.09
C ALA A 15 -76.00 -14.81 14.74
N GLU A 16 -75.39 -15.64 13.90
CA GLU A 16 -75.93 -16.94 13.51
C GLU A 16 -75.89 -17.95 14.65
N ILE A 17 -74.78 -17.99 15.40
CA ILE A 17 -74.64 -18.76 16.63
C ILE A 17 -75.76 -18.40 17.61
N ALA A 18 -75.95 -17.09 17.88
CA ALA A 18 -77.00 -16.63 18.77
C ALA A 18 -78.40 -17.06 18.30
N ARG A 19 -78.64 -17.07 16.99
CA ARG A 19 -79.88 -17.56 16.40
C ARG A 19 -80.06 -19.07 16.59
N LEU A 20 -79.02 -19.87 16.34
CA LEU A 20 -79.05 -21.33 16.49
C LEU A 20 -79.29 -21.74 17.95
N GLU A 21 -78.63 -21.07 18.90
CA GLU A 21 -78.85 -21.26 20.33
C GLU A 21 -80.30 -20.94 20.72
N GLY A 22 -80.86 -19.84 20.20
CA GLY A 22 -82.26 -19.48 20.41
C GLY A 22 -83.24 -20.51 19.84
N ALA A 23 -82.99 -20.99 18.62
CA ALA A 23 -83.82 -21.99 17.96
C ALA A 23 -83.79 -23.35 18.67
N SER A 24 -82.63 -23.76 19.20
CA SER A 24 -82.47 -24.98 19.99
C SER A 24 -83.26 -24.92 21.30
N ARG A 25 -83.31 -23.76 21.96
CA ARG A 25 -84.07 -23.55 23.21
C ARG A 25 -85.58 -23.47 23.00
N ALA A 26 -86.03 -22.93 21.87
CA ALA A 26 -87.45 -22.66 21.63
C ALA A 26 -88.30 -23.91 21.33
N GLY A 27 -87.70 -25.07 21.03
CA GLY A 27 -88.40 -26.35 20.79
C GLY A 27 -89.27 -26.42 19.53
N SER A 28 -89.64 -25.29 18.93
CA SER A 28 -90.61 -25.18 17.83
C SER A 28 -90.20 -25.90 16.55
N ALA A 29 -88.91 -25.89 16.21
CA ALA A 29 -88.39 -26.60 15.03
C ALA A 29 -88.47 -28.13 15.21
N VAL A 30 -88.20 -28.62 16.42
CA VAL A 30 -88.32 -30.03 16.79
C VAL A 30 -89.79 -30.46 16.80
N GLU A 31 -90.69 -29.56 17.19
CA GLU A 31 -92.13 -29.79 17.20
C GLU A 31 -92.71 -29.90 15.79
N TRP A 32 -92.33 -29.00 14.88
CA TRP A 32 -92.71 -29.08 13.46
C TRP A 32 -92.19 -30.35 12.79
N LEU A 33 -90.95 -30.75 13.09
CA LEU A 33 -90.36 -32.01 12.59
C LEU A 33 -91.04 -33.24 13.17
N ARG A 34 -91.49 -33.19 14.43
CA ARG A 34 -92.25 -34.26 15.06
C ARG A 34 -93.61 -34.45 14.40
N GLU A 35 -94.29 -33.36 14.04
CA GLU A 35 -95.54 -33.42 13.27
C GLU A 35 -95.30 -33.95 11.85
N LEU A 36 -94.22 -33.53 11.18
CA LEU A 36 -93.80 -34.09 9.88
C LEU A 36 -93.53 -35.60 9.95
N GLY A 37 -92.95 -36.09 11.05
CA GLY A 37 -92.70 -37.51 11.27
C GLY A 37 -93.97 -38.37 11.37
N LYS A 38 -95.14 -37.77 11.64
CA LYS A 38 -96.44 -38.47 11.64
C LYS A 38 -97.02 -38.68 10.24
N VAL A 39 -96.47 -38.01 9.23
CA VAL A 39 -96.88 -38.13 7.83
C VAL A 39 -96.21 -39.35 7.19
N ASP A 40 -96.92 -40.05 6.29
CA ASP A 40 -96.39 -41.22 5.59
C ASP A 40 -95.09 -40.89 4.81
N ALA A 41 -94.31 -41.93 4.52
CA ALA A 41 -92.99 -41.77 3.92
C ALA A 41 -93.05 -41.21 2.48
N GLU A 42 -94.15 -41.45 1.75
CA GLU A 42 -94.31 -41.04 0.36
C GLU A 42 -94.59 -39.53 0.27
N MET A 43 -95.51 -39.03 1.09
CA MET A 43 -95.84 -37.61 1.21
C MET A 43 -94.65 -36.81 1.79
N ARG A 44 -93.89 -37.37 2.73
CA ARG A 44 -92.61 -36.76 3.19
C ARG A 44 -91.59 -36.65 2.06
N GLY A 45 -91.50 -37.65 1.19
CA GLY A 45 -90.67 -37.63 -0.01
C GLY A 45 -91.10 -36.53 -0.97
N ALA A 46 -92.38 -36.47 -1.31
CA ALA A 46 -92.95 -35.49 -2.23
C ALA A 46 -92.82 -34.04 -1.72
N LEU A 47 -93.04 -33.81 -0.42
CA LEU A 47 -92.85 -32.49 0.19
C LEU A 47 -91.37 -32.08 0.18
N GLY A 48 -90.46 -33.01 0.50
CA GLY A 48 -89.02 -32.79 0.42
C GLY A 48 -88.57 -32.40 -0.98
N GLU A 49 -89.07 -33.09 -2.01
CA GLU A 49 -88.80 -32.77 -3.42
C GLU A 49 -89.39 -31.41 -3.83
N ALA A 50 -90.61 -31.07 -3.42
CA ALA A 50 -91.24 -29.79 -3.75
C ALA A 50 -90.48 -28.59 -3.13
N ILE A 51 -90.06 -28.71 -1.86
CA ILE A 51 -89.25 -27.66 -1.20
C ILE A 51 -87.88 -27.59 -1.89
N GLN A 52 -87.26 -28.73 -2.20
CA GLN A 52 -85.97 -28.76 -2.89
C GLN A 52 -86.04 -28.11 -4.28
N GLN A 53 -87.11 -28.36 -5.05
CA GLN A 53 -87.35 -27.70 -6.35
C GLN A 53 -87.51 -26.18 -6.22
N GLY A 54 -88.08 -25.69 -5.11
CA GLY A 54 -88.18 -24.26 -4.82
C GLY A 54 -86.87 -23.61 -4.34
N VAL A 55 -86.06 -24.36 -3.58
CA VAL A 55 -84.80 -23.86 -2.99
C VAL A 55 -83.64 -23.89 -3.99
N ALA A 56 -83.56 -24.90 -4.86
CA ALA A 56 -82.48 -25.04 -5.85
C ALA A 56 -82.22 -23.77 -6.69
N PRO A 57 -83.22 -23.11 -7.31
CA PRO A 57 -82.97 -21.90 -8.10
C PRO A 57 -82.56 -20.70 -7.23
N LEU A 58 -82.93 -20.66 -5.95
CA LEU A 58 -82.48 -19.61 -5.03
C LEU A 58 -81.00 -19.80 -4.68
N VAL A 59 -80.57 -21.03 -4.43
CA VAL A 59 -79.14 -21.35 -4.20
C VAL A 59 -78.32 -21.00 -5.43
N GLU A 60 -78.77 -21.43 -6.62
CA GLU A 60 -78.07 -21.14 -7.88
C GLU A 60 -77.96 -19.63 -8.15
N ASN A 61 -79.06 -18.87 -8.01
CA ASN A 61 -79.05 -17.42 -8.18
C ASN A 61 -78.16 -16.71 -7.15
N HIS A 62 -78.14 -17.20 -5.90
CA HIS A 62 -77.28 -16.66 -4.85
C HIS A 62 -75.80 -16.93 -5.15
N GLU A 63 -75.46 -18.13 -5.61
CA GLU A 63 -74.10 -18.50 -6.01
C GLU A 63 -73.62 -17.66 -7.20
N GLN A 64 -74.47 -17.46 -8.22
CA GLN A 64 -74.15 -16.59 -9.37
C GLN A 64 -73.93 -15.13 -8.92
N SER A 65 -74.79 -14.61 -8.04
CA SER A 65 -74.67 -13.25 -7.50
C SER A 65 -73.39 -13.09 -6.66
N LEU A 66 -73.05 -14.11 -5.87
CA LEU A 66 -71.83 -14.13 -5.07
C LEU A 66 -70.58 -14.21 -5.95
N ALA A 67 -70.62 -14.98 -7.04
CA ALA A 67 -69.53 -15.04 -8.02
C ALA A 67 -69.29 -13.68 -8.68
N ALA A 68 -70.35 -13.01 -9.14
CA ALA A 68 -70.27 -11.67 -9.72
C ALA A 68 -69.76 -10.63 -8.71
N LEU A 69 -70.14 -10.74 -7.43
CA LEU A 69 -69.61 -9.87 -6.37
C LEU A 69 -68.11 -10.11 -6.14
N ARG A 70 -67.67 -11.37 -6.10
CA ARG A 70 -66.25 -11.73 -5.96
C ARG A 70 -65.39 -11.17 -7.09
N GLU A 71 -65.89 -11.21 -8.32
CA GLU A 71 -65.23 -10.60 -9.48
C GLU A 71 -65.05 -9.09 -9.28
N ARG A 72 -66.12 -8.38 -8.91
CA ARG A 72 -66.04 -6.93 -8.60
C ARG A 72 -65.10 -6.60 -7.45
N VAL A 73 -65.05 -7.43 -6.42
CA VAL A 73 -64.09 -7.27 -5.31
C VAL A 73 -62.66 -7.47 -5.79
N ALA A 74 -62.40 -8.46 -6.65
CA ALA A 74 -61.08 -8.71 -7.21
C ALA A 74 -60.62 -7.54 -8.09
N GLU A 75 -61.51 -6.98 -8.92
CA GLU A 75 -61.22 -5.78 -9.72
C GLU A 75 -60.90 -4.56 -8.84
N ALA A 76 -61.74 -4.30 -7.83
CA ALA A 76 -61.51 -3.20 -6.89
C ALA A 76 -60.20 -3.38 -6.10
N GLN A 77 -59.89 -4.62 -5.71
CA GLN A 77 -58.63 -4.95 -5.04
C GLN A 77 -57.42 -4.68 -5.95
N ALA A 78 -57.48 -5.10 -7.21
CA ALA A 78 -56.39 -4.88 -8.16
C ALA A 78 -56.14 -3.38 -8.39
N ALA A 79 -57.20 -2.60 -8.60
CA ALA A 79 -57.12 -1.15 -8.76
C ALA A 79 -56.54 -0.45 -7.51
N TRP A 80 -56.91 -0.91 -6.31
CA TRP A 80 -56.35 -0.40 -5.07
C TRP A 80 -54.86 -0.74 -4.91
N LEU A 81 -54.47 -1.96 -5.25
CA LEU A 81 -53.09 -2.43 -5.13
C LEU A 81 -52.13 -1.65 -6.04
N GLU A 82 -52.59 -1.29 -7.25
CA GLU A 82 -51.86 -0.42 -8.17
C GLU A 82 -51.61 0.95 -7.54
N VAL A 83 -52.66 1.63 -7.06
CA VAL A 83 -52.56 2.95 -6.41
C VAL A 83 -51.66 2.91 -5.18
N ARG A 84 -51.79 1.90 -4.32
CA ARG A 84 -50.93 1.76 -3.13
C ARG A 84 -49.47 1.52 -3.49
N THR A 85 -49.21 0.76 -4.55
CA THR A 85 -47.85 0.52 -5.05
C THR A 85 -47.22 1.82 -5.54
N ASP A 86 -47.98 2.63 -6.28
CA ASP A 86 -47.53 3.93 -6.75
C ASP A 86 -47.32 4.92 -5.60
N LEU A 87 -48.20 4.93 -4.59
CA LEU A 87 -48.04 5.75 -3.39
C LEU A 87 -46.76 5.40 -2.64
N ASN A 88 -46.54 4.12 -2.33
CA ASN A 88 -45.33 3.67 -1.63
C ASN A 88 -44.06 4.04 -2.43
N ARG A 89 -44.11 3.93 -3.76
CA ARG A 89 -43.00 4.33 -4.64
C ARG A 89 -42.77 5.85 -4.59
N ALA A 90 -43.83 6.65 -4.60
CA ALA A 90 -43.77 8.10 -4.51
C ALA A 90 -43.20 8.56 -3.16
N GLU A 91 -43.66 7.98 -2.05
CA GLU A 91 -43.15 8.25 -0.70
C GLU A 91 -41.65 7.92 -0.57
N LEU A 92 -41.22 6.78 -1.12
CA LEU A 92 -39.81 6.40 -1.13
C LEU A 92 -38.95 7.40 -1.91
N LEU A 93 -39.38 7.80 -3.10
CA LEU A 93 -38.69 8.81 -3.92
C LEU A 93 -38.64 10.17 -3.21
N LEU A 94 -39.72 10.56 -2.54
CA LEU A 94 -39.80 11.81 -1.80
C LEU A 94 -38.83 11.78 -0.60
N GLY A 95 -38.76 10.66 0.11
CA GLY A 95 -37.77 10.41 1.16
C GLY A 95 -36.35 10.55 0.64
N GLU A 96 -36.02 9.90 -0.47
CA GLU A 96 -34.70 10.01 -1.11
C GLU A 96 -34.34 11.45 -1.49
N ILE A 97 -35.31 12.22 -2.02
CA ILE A 97 -35.09 13.64 -2.37
C ILE A 97 -34.90 14.49 -1.11
N ARG A 98 -35.67 14.28 -0.04
CA ARG A 98 -35.50 15.00 1.22
C ARG A 98 -34.15 14.69 1.87
N ASP A 99 -33.76 13.43 1.92
CA ASP A 99 -32.47 12.98 2.45
C ASP A 99 -31.30 13.52 1.62
N SER A 100 -31.47 13.64 0.29
CA SER A 100 -30.45 14.18 -0.60
C SER A 100 -30.11 15.66 -0.37
N ARG A 101 -30.99 16.42 0.30
CA ARG A 101 -30.78 17.84 0.65
C ARG A 101 -29.90 18.02 1.87
N LEU A 102 -29.77 17.01 2.73
CA LEU A 102 -28.91 17.07 3.90
C LEU A 102 -27.44 17.02 3.46
N ILE A 103 -26.60 17.86 4.07
CA ILE A 103 -25.15 17.97 3.77
C ILE A 103 -24.46 16.60 3.90
N ALA A 104 -24.89 15.79 4.87
CA ALA A 104 -24.39 14.44 5.08
C ALA A 104 -24.75 13.50 3.91
N GLY A 105 -25.95 13.62 3.34
CA GLY A 105 -26.36 12.89 2.13
C GLY A 105 -25.59 13.32 0.88
N GLN A 106 -25.20 14.60 0.79
CA GLN A 106 -24.33 15.08 -0.29
C GLN A 106 -22.92 14.50 -0.20
N LEU A 107 -22.33 14.47 1.01
CA LEU A 107 -21.03 13.86 1.28
C LEU A 107 -21.04 12.34 1.10
N ALA A 108 -22.06 11.66 1.60
CA ALA A 108 -22.28 10.23 1.42
C ALA A 108 -22.40 9.87 -0.07
N SER A 109 -23.12 10.68 -0.87
CA SER A 109 -23.22 10.45 -2.32
C SER A 109 -21.90 10.67 -3.08
N LEU A 110 -20.95 11.42 -2.53
CA LEU A 110 -19.60 11.52 -3.09
C LEU A 110 -18.82 10.22 -2.86
N LEU A 111 -19.12 9.54 -1.75
CA LEU A 111 -18.50 8.31 -1.25
C LEU A 111 -19.13 6.99 -1.73
N SER A 112 -20.27 7.03 -2.44
CA SER A 112 -21.05 5.82 -2.73
C SER A 112 -20.30 4.73 -3.53
N VAL A 113 -20.71 3.49 -3.27
CA VAL A 113 -20.12 2.19 -3.66
C VAL A 113 -19.84 2.03 -5.17
N ASP A 114 -20.65 2.63 -6.04
CA ASP A 114 -20.45 2.62 -7.50
C ASP A 114 -19.13 3.28 -7.96
N LYS A 115 -18.41 3.92 -7.04
CA LYS A 115 -17.18 4.67 -7.33
C LYS A 115 -15.90 4.01 -6.84
N ARG A 116 -15.96 2.74 -6.43
CA ARG A 116 -14.77 1.95 -6.10
C ARG A 116 -13.70 2.01 -7.20
N TRP A 117 -14.13 2.06 -8.47
CA TRP A 117 -13.22 2.21 -9.62
C TRP A 117 -12.46 3.54 -9.63
N PHE A 118 -13.11 4.68 -9.34
CA PHE A 118 -12.44 5.98 -9.27
C PHE A 118 -11.35 5.97 -8.21
N TRP A 119 -11.68 5.49 -7.01
CA TRP A 119 -10.72 5.41 -5.90
C TRP A 119 -9.61 4.38 -6.19
N LEU A 120 -9.94 3.24 -6.82
CA LEU A 120 -8.97 2.25 -7.26
C LEU A 120 -7.97 2.85 -8.26
N PHE A 121 -8.43 3.54 -9.30
CA PHE A 121 -7.53 4.21 -10.25
C PHE A 121 -6.70 5.32 -9.58
N GLY A 122 -7.29 6.04 -8.62
CA GLY A 122 -6.55 6.98 -7.78
C GLY A 122 -5.42 6.31 -7.00
N VAL A 123 -5.69 5.17 -6.34
CA VAL A 123 -4.68 4.37 -5.63
C VAL A 123 -3.59 3.90 -6.59
N ILE A 124 -3.97 3.35 -7.75
CA ILE A 124 -3.02 2.85 -8.76
C ILE A 124 -2.11 3.98 -9.24
N ALA A 125 -2.66 5.16 -9.56
CA ALA A 125 -1.88 6.31 -10.02
C ALA A 125 -0.89 6.80 -8.96
N VAL A 126 -1.35 6.91 -7.70
CA VAL A 126 -0.50 7.32 -6.58
C VAL A 126 0.59 6.28 -6.28
N ALA A 127 0.24 5.00 -6.30
CA ALA A 127 1.19 3.89 -6.12
C ALA A 127 2.23 3.82 -7.23
N ALA A 128 1.84 4.05 -8.49
CA ALA A 128 2.77 4.12 -9.61
C ALA A 128 3.76 5.28 -9.46
N LEU A 129 3.28 6.47 -9.06
CA LEU A 129 4.14 7.62 -8.82
C LEU A 129 5.10 7.37 -7.64
N LEU A 130 4.61 6.75 -6.55
CA LEU A 130 5.46 6.33 -5.44
C LEU A 130 6.53 5.33 -5.90
N GLY A 131 6.15 4.35 -6.73
CA GLY A 131 7.05 3.35 -7.29
C GLY A 131 8.18 3.99 -8.10
N VAL A 132 7.86 4.96 -8.96
CA VAL A 132 8.87 5.71 -9.75
C VAL A 132 9.81 6.50 -8.85
N VAL A 133 9.27 7.20 -7.83
CA VAL A 133 10.08 7.97 -6.87
C VAL A 133 10.99 7.04 -6.07
N CYS A 134 10.46 5.93 -5.57
CA CYS A 134 11.22 4.91 -4.84
C CYS A 134 12.31 4.28 -5.71
N HIS A 135 12.03 4.02 -6.99
CA HIS A 135 13.00 3.46 -7.93
C HIS A 135 14.17 4.42 -8.22
N ASP A 136 13.90 5.70 -8.50
CA ASP A 136 14.96 6.72 -8.69
C ASP A 136 15.76 6.95 -7.41
N ARG A 137 15.09 6.88 -6.26
CA ARG A 137 15.71 7.08 -4.94
C ARG A 137 16.20 5.79 -4.29
N ARG A 138 16.22 4.66 -4.99
CA ARG A 138 16.55 3.36 -4.40
C ARG A 138 17.91 3.36 -3.68
N HIS A 139 18.91 4.04 -4.25
CA HIS A 139 20.23 4.17 -3.62
C HIS A 139 20.21 5.02 -2.34
N GLU A 140 19.47 6.12 -2.33
CA GLU A 140 19.31 6.97 -1.14
C GLU A 140 18.51 6.26 -0.05
N ILE A 141 17.50 5.46 -0.43
CA ILE A 141 16.72 4.62 0.47
C ILE A 141 17.60 3.52 1.07
N ARG A 142 18.36 2.77 0.25
CA ARG A 142 19.31 1.76 0.75
C ARG A 142 20.41 2.37 1.61
N LYS A 143 20.95 3.53 1.20
CA LYS A 143 21.90 4.29 1.99
C LYS A 143 21.31 4.63 3.35
N LEU A 144 20.06 5.07 3.42
CA LEU A 144 19.33 5.32 4.68
C LEU A 144 19.15 4.04 5.51
N LEU A 145 18.72 2.93 4.90
CA LEU A 145 18.55 1.63 5.56
C LEU A 145 19.88 1.12 6.15
N ASN A 146 20.99 1.37 5.47
CA ASN A 146 22.33 1.05 5.96
C ASN A 146 22.83 2.03 7.04
N GLY A 147 22.00 2.99 7.50
CA GLY A 147 22.32 3.99 8.54
C GLY A 147 22.86 5.33 8.01
N GLY A 148 22.73 5.60 6.71
CA GLY A 148 23.36 6.71 5.99
C GLY A 148 22.55 8.01 6.06
N ARG A 149 23.16 9.14 5.66
CA ARG A 149 22.41 10.39 5.45
C ARG A 149 22.16 10.54 3.96
N PRO A 150 20.89 10.61 3.53
CA PRO A 150 20.60 10.87 2.15
C PRO A 150 20.91 12.33 1.82
N LYS A 151 21.67 12.58 0.74
CA LYS A 151 22.17 13.94 0.41
C LYS A 151 21.06 14.87 -0.09
N ALA A 152 19.98 14.33 -0.68
CA ALA A 152 19.00 15.13 -1.43
C ALA A 152 17.53 14.72 -1.20
N MET A 153 17.10 14.52 0.06
CA MET A 153 15.70 14.20 0.40
C MET A 153 14.80 15.42 0.69
N GLY A 154 15.30 16.66 0.65
CA GLY A 154 14.56 17.84 1.15
C GLY A 154 13.17 18.04 0.54
N LEU A 155 13.09 18.17 -0.79
CA LEU A 155 11.81 18.32 -1.50
C LEU A 155 11.00 17.02 -1.55
N SER A 156 11.68 15.87 -1.54
CA SER A 156 11.02 14.56 -1.62
C SER A 156 10.35 14.16 -0.30
N LYS A 157 10.73 14.73 0.85
CA LYS A 157 10.05 14.46 2.13
C LYS A 157 8.64 15.06 2.13
N LEU A 158 8.50 16.31 1.70
CA LEU A 158 7.18 16.94 1.61
C LEU A 158 6.32 16.21 0.58
N LEU A 159 6.89 15.90 -0.59
CA LEU A 159 6.17 15.14 -1.62
C LEU A 159 5.80 13.73 -1.14
N ALA A 160 6.70 13.02 -0.45
CA ALA A 160 6.41 11.69 0.10
C ALA A 160 5.37 11.72 1.21
N VAL A 161 5.39 12.72 2.10
CA VAL A 161 4.36 12.90 3.14
C VAL A 161 3.02 13.22 2.49
N LEU A 162 2.98 14.13 1.53
CA LEU A 162 1.75 14.46 0.80
C LEU A 162 1.21 13.24 0.05
N LEU A 163 2.10 12.47 -0.60
CA LEU A 163 1.73 11.24 -1.29
C LEU A 163 1.23 10.16 -0.33
N ALA A 164 1.87 10.02 0.84
CA ALA A 164 1.46 9.07 1.88
C ALA A 164 0.10 9.46 2.48
N LEU A 165 -0.13 10.74 2.76
CA LEU A 165 -1.43 11.26 3.20
C LEU A 165 -2.51 11.03 2.15
N MET A 166 -2.20 11.30 0.87
CA MET A 166 -3.11 11.01 -0.24
C MET A 166 -3.38 9.51 -0.36
N THR A 167 -2.37 8.65 -0.25
CA THR A 167 -2.54 7.19 -0.29
C THR A 167 -3.42 6.71 0.87
N ALA A 168 -3.16 7.19 2.09
CA ALA A 168 -3.94 6.85 3.27
C ALA A 168 -5.39 7.32 3.16
N ALA A 169 -5.62 8.55 2.68
CA ALA A 169 -6.95 9.07 2.43
C ALA A 169 -7.67 8.25 1.37
N THR A 170 -7.03 7.97 0.22
CA THR A 170 -7.61 7.19 -0.88
C THR A 170 -7.94 5.76 -0.44
N LEU A 171 -7.05 5.12 0.35
CA LEU A 171 -7.24 3.78 0.90
C LEU A 171 -8.35 3.75 1.96
N ALA A 172 -8.41 4.74 2.85
CA ALA A 172 -9.47 4.86 3.84
C ALA A 172 -10.84 5.02 3.17
N MET A 173 -10.94 5.88 2.15
CA MET A 173 -12.17 6.06 1.37
C MET A 173 -12.55 4.79 0.60
N PHE A 174 -11.57 4.01 0.12
CA PHE A 174 -11.82 2.74 -0.57
C PHE A 174 -12.28 1.61 0.36
N LEU A 175 -11.65 1.44 1.52
CA LEU A 175 -11.92 0.34 2.45
C LEU A 175 -13.08 0.63 3.41
N LEU A 176 -13.19 1.87 3.90
CA LEU A 176 -14.18 2.28 4.88
C LEU A 176 -15.31 3.10 4.24
N GLY A 177 -15.32 3.26 2.92
CA GLY A 177 -16.31 4.06 2.20
C GLY A 177 -17.74 3.71 2.59
N ASP A 178 -18.08 2.42 2.66
CA ASP A 178 -19.42 1.95 3.00
C ASP A 178 -19.80 2.26 4.47
N ARG A 179 -18.85 2.14 5.40
CA ARG A 179 -19.08 2.46 6.82
C ARG A 179 -19.16 3.97 7.06
N ILE A 180 -18.33 4.74 6.38
CA ILE A 180 -18.37 6.21 6.44
C ILE A 180 -19.67 6.70 5.79
N TYR A 181 -20.11 6.04 4.72
CA TYR A 181 -21.40 6.29 4.05
C TYR A 181 -22.58 6.05 5.01
N GLU A 182 -22.65 4.89 5.66
CA GLU A 182 -23.67 4.59 6.68
C GLU A 182 -23.60 5.53 7.89
N ALA A 183 -22.40 5.82 8.40
CA ALA A 183 -22.21 6.76 9.51
C ALA A 183 -22.69 8.17 9.15
N LEU A 184 -22.43 8.63 7.92
CA LEU A 184 -22.92 9.93 7.45
C LEU A 184 -24.45 9.94 7.26
N LEU A 185 -25.03 8.84 6.76
CA LEU A 185 -26.49 8.72 6.65
C LEU A 185 -27.16 8.75 8.03
N THR A 186 -26.67 7.95 8.98
CA THR A 186 -27.20 7.90 10.35
C THR A 186 -27.00 9.20 11.12
N ALA A 187 -25.90 9.93 10.91
CA ALA A 187 -25.67 11.22 11.55
C ALA A 187 -26.52 12.35 10.95
N GLY A 188 -26.90 12.26 9.68
CA GLY A 188 -27.72 13.27 8.99
C GLY A 188 -29.22 13.14 9.27
N VAL A 189 -29.72 11.91 9.41
CA VAL A 189 -31.13 11.62 9.66
C VAL A 189 -31.32 11.49 11.17
N GLY A 190 -31.48 12.61 11.88
CA GLY A 190 -31.69 12.60 13.32
C GLY A 190 -32.93 11.78 13.71
N SER A 191 -32.76 10.56 14.22
CA SER A 191 -33.76 9.65 14.81
C SER A 191 -35.07 9.35 14.04
N ALA A 192 -35.36 10.01 12.92
CA ALA A 192 -36.52 9.71 12.10
C ALA A 192 -36.24 8.39 11.36
N ASP A 193 -37.01 7.35 11.68
CA ASP A 193 -36.92 6.06 11.03
C ASP A 193 -36.96 6.22 9.50
N SER A 194 -36.11 5.47 8.80
CA SER A 194 -36.15 5.41 7.33
C SER A 194 -37.58 5.07 6.87
N PRO A 195 -38.09 5.67 5.77
CA PRO A 195 -39.41 5.36 5.22
C PRO A 195 -39.64 3.86 5.00
N ARG A 196 -38.57 3.11 4.70
CA ARG A 196 -38.62 1.64 4.59
C ARG A 196 -38.93 0.95 5.91
N HIS A 197 -38.34 1.41 7.01
CA HIS A 197 -38.61 0.86 8.33
C HIS A 197 -40.04 1.19 8.80
N GLU A 198 -40.54 2.38 8.47
CA GLU A 198 -41.93 2.73 8.79
C GLU A 198 -42.94 1.88 8.01
N LEU A 199 -42.70 1.67 6.71
CA LEU A 199 -43.52 0.76 5.88
C LEU A 199 -43.50 -0.69 6.41
N GLN A 200 -42.32 -1.20 6.78
CA GLN A 200 -42.20 -2.54 7.39
C GLN A 200 -42.94 -2.64 8.72
N ARG A 201 -42.86 -1.61 9.56
CA ARG A 201 -43.57 -1.55 10.84
C ARG A 201 -45.08 -1.56 10.65
N ARG A 202 -45.60 -0.77 9.70
CA ARG A 202 -47.03 -0.73 9.35
C ARG A 202 -47.52 -2.09 8.82
N ALA A 203 -46.75 -2.72 7.94
CA ALA A 203 -47.07 -4.05 7.41
C ALA A 203 -47.13 -5.09 8.54
N GLY A 204 -46.12 -5.14 9.42
CA GLY A 204 -46.10 -6.07 10.54
C GLY A 204 -47.26 -5.85 11.54
N ALA A 205 -47.66 -4.60 11.77
CA ALA A 205 -48.83 -4.30 12.63
C ALA A 205 -50.14 -4.84 12.03
N LEU A 206 -50.33 -4.70 10.71
CA LEU A 206 -51.52 -5.20 10.01
C LEU A 206 -51.56 -6.73 9.95
N GLU A 207 -50.42 -7.39 9.76
CA GLU A 207 -50.32 -8.86 9.78
C GLU A 207 -50.72 -9.41 11.17
N ALA A 208 -50.25 -8.77 12.25
CA ALA A 208 -50.62 -9.14 13.61
C ALA A 208 -52.13 -8.97 13.87
N GLU A 209 -52.73 -7.88 13.39
CA GLU A 209 -54.17 -7.67 13.51
C GLU A 209 -54.97 -8.73 12.72
N GLN A 210 -54.55 -9.03 11.49
CA GLN A 210 -55.19 -10.08 10.68
C GLN A 210 -55.14 -11.45 11.36
N ALA A 211 -53.99 -11.81 11.94
CA ALA A 211 -53.83 -13.06 12.67
C ALA A 211 -54.77 -13.15 13.88
N ALA A 212 -54.93 -12.06 14.64
CA ALA A 212 -55.84 -12.02 15.79
C ALA A 212 -57.31 -12.22 15.37
N ARG A 213 -57.76 -11.60 14.27
CA ARG A 213 -59.14 -11.76 13.78
C ARG A 213 -59.39 -13.15 13.18
N ALA A 214 -58.38 -13.76 12.55
CA ALA A 214 -58.46 -15.12 12.02
C ALA A 214 -58.57 -16.17 13.13
N ALA A 215 -57.84 -16.00 14.23
CA ALA A 215 -57.99 -16.87 15.41
C ALA A 215 -59.40 -16.77 16.02
N ALA A 216 -59.95 -15.56 16.11
CA ALA A 216 -61.33 -15.35 16.53
C ALA A 216 -62.33 -16.05 15.59
N ARG A 217 -62.09 -15.98 14.27
CA ARG A 217 -62.92 -16.65 13.26
C ARG A 217 -62.99 -18.15 13.48
N GLN A 218 -61.85 -18.80 13.65
CA GLN A 218 -61.77 -20.25 13.86
C GLN A 218 -62.59 -20.68 15.08
N SER A 219 -62.49 -19.95 16.20
CA SER A 219 -63.28 -20.26 17.40
C SER A 219 -64.80 -20.15 17.20
N LEU A 220 -65.25 -19.19 16.37
CA LEU A 220 -66.66 -19.03 16.03
C LEU A 220 -67.15 -20.12 15.08
N GLU A 221 -66.33 -20.53 14.11
CA GLU A 221 -66.67 -21.61 13.20
C GLU A 221 -66.82 -22.95 13.93
N GLU A 222 -65.89 -23.29 14.83
CA GLU A 222 -65.95 -24.50 15.67
C GLU A 222 -67.26 -24.53 16.49
N HIS A 223 -67.60 -23.43 17.19
CA HIS A 223 -68.83 -23.33 17.97
C HIS A 223 -70.10 -23.40 17.10
N ARG A 224 -70.05 -22.81 15.90
CA ARG A 224 -71.18 -22.89 14.94
C ARG A 224 -71.38 -24.31 14.45
N GLU A 225 -70.32 -25.03 14.11
CA GLU A 225 -70.42 -26.40 13.60
C GLU A 225 -71.02 -27.35 14.63
N GLU A 226 -70.65 -27.22 15.91
CA GLU A 226 -71.25 -27.98 17.00
C GLU A 226 -72.77 -27.73 17.13
N LEU A 227 -73.17 -26.45 17.16
CA LEU A 227 -74.58 -26.05 17.24
C LEU A 227 -75.36 -26.48 16.00
N GLN A 228 -74.76 -26.36 14.81
CA GLN A 228 -75.39 -26.72 13.55
C GLN A 228 -75.56 -28.24 13.43
N ALA A 229 -74.58 -29.04 13.84
CA ALA A 229 -74.69 -30.49 13.89
C ALA A 229 -75.81 -30.93 14.83
N ALA A 230 -75.92 -30.31 16.01
CA ALA A 230 -77.02 -30.55 16.94
C ALA A 230 -78.38 -30.17 16.34
N PHE A 231 -78.44 -29.04 15.63
CA PHE A 231 -79.66 -28.55 14.99
C PHE A 231 -80.10 -29.39 13.77
N CYS A 232 -79.15 -29.90 12.97
CA CYS A 232 -79.43 -30.66 11.74
C CYS A 232 -79.75 -32.14 11.98
N ARG A 233 -79.32 -32.73 13.09
CA ARG A 233 -79.54 -34.15 13.40
C ARG A 233 -81.03 -34.58 13.33
N PRO A 234 -81.99 -33.83 13.92
CA PRO A 234 -83.42 -34.17 13.80
C PRO A 234 -83.97 -34.09 12.37
N PHE A 235 -83.41 -33.21 11.51
CA PHE A 235 -83.82 -33.11 10.11
C PHE A 235 -83.33 -34.30 9.29
N ALA A 236 -82.10 -34.77 9.55
CA ALA A 236 -81.53 -35.94 8.89
C ALA A 236 -82.32 -37.22 9.20
N ASP A 237 -82.83 -37.34 10.44
CA ASP A 237 -83.63 -38.48 10.87
C ASP A 237 -85.06 -38.45 10.30
N ALA A 238 -85.62 -37.26 10.03
CA ALA A 238 -87.00 -37.07 9.59
C ALA A 238 -87.20 -37.09 8.07
N LEU A 239 -86.21 -36.63 7.30
CA LEU A 239 -86.25 -36.49 5.84
C LEU A 239 -85.71 -37.75 5.13
N SER A 240 -86.12 -37.94 3.88
CA SER A 240 -85.58 -39.01 3.03
C SER A 240 -84.06 -38.87 2.88
N PRO A 241 -83.28 -39.97 2.87
CA PRO A 241 -81.84 -39.94 2.61
C PRO A 241 -81.45 -39.30 1.28
N ARG A 242 -82.41 -39.13 0.35
CA ARG A 242 -82.21 -38.46 -0.95
C ARG A 242 -82.36 -36.94 -0.89
N SER A 243 -82.90 -36.39 0.20
CA SER A 243 -83.12 -34.95 0.34
C SER A 243 -81.78 -34.21 0.52
N ARG A 244 -81.52 -33.22 -0.35
CA ARG A 244 -80.35 -32.32 -0.22
C ARG A 244 -80.65 -31.08 0.62
N LEU A 245 -81.86 -30.93 1.13
CA LEU A 245 -82.33 -29.71 1.79
C LEU A 245 -81.41 -29.20 2.92
N PRO A 246 -80.88 -30.06 3.84
CA PRO A 246 -79.97 -29.59 4.88
C PRO A 246 -78.65 -29.06 4.32
N LEU A 247 -78.19 -29.63 3.21
CA LEU A 247 -76.97 -29.20 2.51
C LEU A 247 -77.21 -27.89 1.77
N ASP A 248 -78.29 -27.79 1.00
CA ASP A 248 -78.66 -26.59 0.23
C ASP A 248 -78.92 -25.39 1.16
N TRP A 249 -79.52 -25.63 2.33
CA TRP A 249 -79.72 -24.61 3.36
C TRP A 249 -78.41 -24.17 4.03
N ARG A 250 -77.50 -25.12 4.29
CA ARG A 250 -76.14 -24.80 4.77
C ARG A 250 -75.40 -23.97 3.74
N GLN A 251 -75.44 -24.36 2.47
CA GLN A 251 -74.84 -23.63 1.35
C GLN A 251 -75.39 -22.21 1.23
N LEU A 252 -76.71 -22.01 1.34
CA LEU A 252 -77.31 -20.68 1.29
C LEU A 252 -76.82 -19.79 2.45
N ARG A 253 -76.75 -20.32 3.68
CA ARG A 253 -76.25 -19.57 4.85
C ARG A 253 -74.77 -19.23 4.74
N ASP A 254 -73.96 -20.21 4.36
CA ASP A 254 -72.53 -20.00 4.12
C ASP A 254 -72.31 -18.99 2.99
N GLY A 255 -73.16 -19.04 1.96
CA GLY A 255 -73.21 -18.06 0.89
C GLY A 255 -73.58 -16.65 1.38
N VAL A 256 -74.50 -16.47 2.33
CA VAL A 256 -74.86 -15.15 2.87
C VAL A 256 -73.72 -14.55 3.69
N ILE A 257 -73.08 -15.38 4.53
CA ILE A 257 -71.89 -14.95 5.28
C ILE A 257 -70.78 -14.55 4.30
N GLY A 258 -70.51 -15.40 3.29
CA GLY A 258 -69.55 -15.09 2.24
C GLY A 258 -69.89 -13.82 1.47
N ALA A 259 -71.16 -13.57 1.13
CA ALA A 259 -71.58 -12.35 0.46
C ALA A 259 -71.32 -11.09 1.30
N ALA A 260 -71.59 -11.14 2.60
CA ALA A 260 -71.34 -10.01 3.48
C ALA A 260 -69.85 -9.76 3.71
N GLU A 261 -69.03 -10.82 3.79
CA GLU A 261 -67.57 -10.71 3.80
C GLU A 261 -67.07 -10.01 2.54
N GLU A 262 -67.58 -10.40 1.37
CA GLU A 262 -67.21 -9.78 0.10
C GLU A 262 -67.72 -8.33 -0.02
N ILE A 263 -68.92 -8.00 0.47
CA ILE A 263 -69.41 -6.60 0.53
C ILE A 263 -68.52 -5.76 1.45
N ALA A 264 -68.13 -6.28 2.60
CA ALA A 264 -67.22 -5.59 3.52
C ALA A 264 -65.84 -5.39 2.92
N ALA A 265 -65.33 -6.41 2.21
CA ALA A 265 -64.10 -6.32 1.43
C ALA A 265 -64.19 -5.22 0.38
N TYR A 266 -65.29 -5.18 -0.39
CA TYR A 266 -65.55 -4.20 -1.43
C TYR A 266 -65.55 -2.78 -0.86
N ARG A 267 -66.29 -2.53 0.23
CA ARG A 267 -66.35 -1.21 0.87
C ARG A 267 -65.00 -0.77 1.43
N ALA A 268 -64.25 -1.70 2.04
CA ALA A 268 -62.92 -1.41 2.55
C ALA A 268 -61.92 -1.12 1.42
N ALA A 269 -61.98 -1.87 0.32
CA ALA A 269 -61.15 -1.63 -0.86
C ALA A 269 -61.45 -0.26 -1.48
N PHE A 270 -62.73 0.07 -1.64
CA PHE A 270 -63.16 1.33 -2.25
C PHE A 270 -62.80 2.54 -1.38
N GLY A 271 -63.07 2.48 -0.07
CA GLY A 271 -62.71 3.56 0.86
C GLY A 271 -61.19 3.75 0.99
N GLY A 272 -60.42 2.65 0.99
CA GLY A 272 -58.95 2.70 0.96
C GLY A 272 -58.41 3.29 -0.35
N TRP A 273 -59.02 2.95 -1.48
CA TRP A 273 -58.63 3.47 -2.79
C TRP A 273 -58.82 4.99 -2.91
N GLU A 274 -59.94 5.56 -2.43
CA GLU A 274 -60.14 7.01 -2.47
C GLU A 274 -59.13 7.76 -1.60
N SER A 275 -58.85 7.26 -0.39
CA SER A 275 -57.85 7.83 0.51
C SER A 275 -56.45 7.77 -0.09
N ASP A 276 -56.01 6.60 -0.56
CA ASP A 276 -54.68 6.40 -1.10
C ASP A 276 -54.47 7.18 -2.41
N ARG A 277 -55.52 7.35 -3.21
CA ARG A 277 -55.46 8.18 -4.42
C ARG A 277 -55.27 9.66 -4.09
N ALA A 278 -55.92 10.16 -3.04
CA ALA A 278 -55.74 11.53 -2.58
C ALA A 278 -54.31 11.75 -2.04
N GLU A 279 -53.81 10.82 -1.22
CA GLU A 279 -52.43 10.82 -0.71
C GLU A 279 -51.40 10.74 -1.85
N LEU A 280 -51.65 9.91 -2.87
CA LEU A 280 -50.77 9.80 -4.04
C LEU A 280 -50.72 11.11 -4.82
N ALA A 281 -51.86 11.78 -5.02
CA ALA A 281 -51.90 13.06 -5.71
C ALA A 281 -51.07 14.12 -4.96
N GLU A 282 -51.19 14.19 -3.63
CA GLU A 282 -50.39 15.09 -2.80
C GLU A 282 -48.89 14.74 -2.88
N CYS A 283 -48.52 13.45 -2.78
CA CYS A 283 -47.14 13.00 -2.92
C CYS A 283 -46.55 13.36 -4.28
N LEU A 284 -47.30 13.21 -5.37
CA LEU A 284 -46.86 13.56 -6.72
C LEU A 284 -46.65 15.07 -6.89
N GLU A 285 -47.52 15.90 -6.31
CA GLU A 285 -47.35 17.37 -6.30
C GLU A 285 -46.09 17.77 -5.51
N GLN A 286 -45.87 17.15 -4.35
CA GLN A 286 -44.64 17.35 -3.58
C GLN A 286 -43.39 16.89 -4.36
N LEU A 287 -43.45 15.75 -5.05
CA LEU A 287 -42.36 15.29 -5.92
C LEU A 287 -42.08 16.27 -7.05
N GLN A 288 -43.12 16.76 -7.72
CA GLN A 288 -42.97 17.69 -8.84
C GLN A 288 -42.36 19.01 -8.38
N SER A 289 -42.82 19.58 -7.27
CA SER A 289 -42.25 20.80 -6.68
C SER A 289 -40.80 20.62 -6.21
N GLN A 290 -40.42 19.42 -5.77
CA GLN A 290 -39.07 19.14 -5.29
C GLN A 290 -38.10 18.64 -6.37
N SER A 291 -38.60 18.15 -7.51
CA SER A 291 -37.81 17.59 -8.61
C SER A 291 -36.84 18.62 -9.24
N ALA A 292 -37.26 19.88 -9.35
CA ALA A 292 -36.42 20.97 -9.84
C ALA A 292 -35.19 21.20 -8.94
N ALA A 293 -35.38 21.09 -7.62
CA ALA A 293 -34.28 21.18 -6.66
C ALA A 293 -33.34 19.96 -6.77
N ALA A 294 -33.90 18.76 -7.00
CA ALA A 294 -33.11 17.54 -7.17
C ALA A 294 -32.16 17.64 -8.38
N ILE A 295 -32.63 18.16 -9.53
CA ILE A 295 -31.79 18.40 -10.71
C ILE A 295 -30.63 19.36 -10.38
N GLY A 296 -30.90 20.41 -9.62
CA GLY A 296 -29.87 21.35 -9.13
C GLY A 296 -28.79 20.65 -8.31
N THR A 297 -29.19 19.78 -7.37
CA THR A 297 -28.23 19.01 -6.56
C THR A 297 -27.41 18.02 -7.38
N LEU A 298 -27.98 17.38 -8.42
CA LEU A 298 -27.25 16.49 -9.32
C LEU A 298 -26.18 17.23 -10.13
N ARG A 299 -26.50 18.44 -10.64
CA ARG A 299 -25.50 19.27 -11.32
C ARG A 299 -24.37 19.68 -10.38
N LEU A 300 -24.70 20.16 -9.17
CA LEU A 300 -23.70 20.50 -8.16
C LEU A 300 -22.81 19.29 -7.83
N ARG A 301 -23.37 18.09 -7.70
CA ARG A 301 -22.62 16.84 -7.50
C ARG A 301 -21.65 16.55 -8.63
N HIS A 302 -22.09 16.69 -9.89
CA HIS A 302 -21.20 16.51 -11.04
C HIS A 302 -20.08 17.55 -11.06
N SER A 303 -20.36 18.81 -10.71
CA SER A 303 -19.35 19.86 -10.62
C SER A 303 -18.32 19.60 -9.52
N ILE A 304 -18.74 19.19 -8.32
CA ILE A 304 -17.82 18.83 -7.23
C ILE A 304 -16.93 17.65 -7.64
N ARG A 305 -17.49 16.64 -8.32
CA ARG A 305 -16.73 15.48 -8.82
C ARG A 305 -15.72 15.87 -9.88
N ALA A 306 -16.12 16.69 -10.85
CA ALA A 306 -15.22 17.21 -11.86
C ALA A 306 -14.08 18.00 -11.19
N CYS A 307 -14.41 18.83 -10.20
CA CYS A 307 -13.42 19.58 -9.42
C CYS A 307 -12.43 18.66 -8.68
N LEU A 308 -12.92 17.62 -7.98
CA LEU A 308 -12.07 16.66 -7.28
C LEU A 308 -11.17 15.87 -8.24
N GLY A 309 -11.71 15.41 -9.37
CA GLY A 309 -10.96 14.71 -10.41
C GLY A 309 -9.88 15.59 -11.02
N VAL A 310 -10.21 16.85 -11.33
CA VAL A 310 -9.25 17.86 -11.82
C VAL A 310 -8.19 18.17 -10.77
N LEU A 311 -8.55 18.26 -9.48
CA LEU A 311 -7.60 18.47 -8.39
C LEU A 311 -6.62 17.30 -8.26
N LEU A 312 -7.10 16.05 -8.32
CA LEU A 312 -6.26 14.86 -8.25
C LEU A 312 -5.32 14.75 -9.45
N LEU A 313 -5.83 15.04 -10.66
CA LEU A 313 -5.01 15.12 -11.87
C LEU A 313 -3.99 16.25 -11.78
N GLY A 314 -4.38 17.42 -11.27
CA GLY A 314 -3.49 18.55 -11.06
C GLY A 314 -2.38 18.25 -10.06
N LEU A 315 -2.70 17.56 -8.96
CA LEU A 315 -1.72 17.13 -7.95
C LEU A 315 -0.75 16.08 -8.49
N THR A 316 -1.24 15.09 -9.23
CA THR A 316 -0.40 14.03 -9.82
C THR A 316 0.49 14.58 -10.94
N ALA A 317 -0.05 15.39 -11.85
CA ALA A 317 0.70 16.05 -12.91
C ALA A 317 1.70 17.08 -12.35
N GLY A 318 1.26 17.92 -11.42
CA GLY A 318 2.12 18.90 -10.74
C GLY A 318 3.24 18.22 -9.95
N GLY A 319 2.93 17.18 -9.18
CA GLY A 319 3.92 16.36 -8.47
C GLY A 319 4.93 15.70 -9.42
N GLY A 320 4.45 15.16 -10.55
CA GLY A 320 5.30 14.60 -11.60
C GLY A 320 6.23 15.65 -12.24
N PHE A 321 5.71 16.83 -12.56
CA PHE A 321 6.50 17.93 -13.13
C PHE A 321 7.59 18.42 -12.17
N TRP A 322 7.25 18.64 -10.89
CA TRP A 322 8.20 19.07 -9.86
C TRP A 322 9.28 18.01 -9.63
N TYR A 323 8.87 16.73 -9.60
CA TYR A 323 9.79 15.62 -9.51
C TYR A 323 10.76 15.59 -10.69
N TRP A 324 10.26 15.73 -11.93
CA TRP A 324 11.08 15.76 -13.14
C TRP A 324 12.04 16.94 -13.14
N GLY A 325 11.59 18.15 -12.78
CA GLY A 325 12.45 19.32 -12.61
C GLY A 325 13.55 19.09 -11.56
N GLY A 326 13.22 18.42 -10.45
CA GLY A 326 14.20 18.01 -9.44
C GLY A 326 15.21 16.99 -9.95
N VAL A 327 14.78 15.99 -10.73
CA VAL A 327 15.67 15.01 -11.37
C VAL A 327 16.59 15.69 -12.37
N ALA A 328 16.04 16.55 -13.23
CA ALA A 328 16.78 17.31 -14.23
C ALA A 328 17.83 18.22 -13.59
N SER A 329 17.46 18.94 -12.53
CA SER A 329 18.38 19.77 -11.76
C SER A 329 19.53 18.95 -11.12
N ARG A 330 19.23 17.79 -10.52
CA ARG A 330 20.26 16.89 -9.97
C ARG A 330 21.19 16.34 -11.05
N ARG A 331 20.63 15.93 -12.19
CA ARG A 331 21.41 15.45 -13.34
C ARG A 331 22.30 16.56 -13.89
N LYS A 332 21.78 17.79 -13.99
CA LYS A 332 22.56 18.97 -14.40
C LYS A 332 23.70 19.24 -13.42
N ALA A 333 23.42 19.32 -12.12
CA ALA A 333 24.46 19.51 -11.11
C ALA A 333 25.52 18.41 -11.15
N THR A 334 25.10 17.15 -11.33
CA THR A 334 26.01 16.01 -11.49
C THR A 334 26.86 16.17 -12.74
N ARG A 335 26.27 16.55 -13.89
CA ARG A 335 26.97 16.82 -15.14
C ARG A 335 27.98 17.95 -15.03
N GLU A 336 27.71 18.94 -14.20
CA GLU A 336 28.54 20.14 -14.07
C GLU A 336 29.63 19.99 -12.99
N THR A 337 29.63 18.91 -12.22
CA THR A 337 30.60 18.68 -11.13
C THR A 337 31.79 17.86 -11.62
N CYS A 338 32.99 18.40 -11.45
CA CYS A 338 34.25 17.72 -11.75
C CYS A 338 34.55 16.60 -10.72
N PRO A 339 34.93 15.37 -11.14
CA PRO A 339 35.29 14.30 -10.22
C PRO A 339 36.56 14.58 -9.41
N LEU A 340 37.55 15.31 -9.98
CA LEU A 340 38.82 15.63 -9.31
C LEU A 340 38.63 16.65 -8.21
N CYS A 341 38.15 17.85 -8.55
CA CYS A 341 38.14 19.00 -7.63
C CYS A 341 36.77 19.35 -7.03
N LEU A 342 35.69 18.68 -7.47
CA LEU A 342 34.29 19.02 -7.14
C LEU A 342 33.83 20.41 -7.58
N GLY A 343 34.62 21.10 -8.40
CA GLY A 343 34.23 22.35 -9.04
C GLY A 343 32.97 22.18 -9.88
N GLN A 344 31.99 23.06 -9.69
CA GLN A 344 30.74 23.09 -10.44
C GLN A 344 30.82 24.09 -11.59
N GLY A 345 30.20 23.76 -12.73
CA GLY A 345 30.04 24.67 -13.87
C GLY A 345 31.33 25.02 -14.61
N SER A 346 32.39 24.25 -14.40
CA SER A 346 33.74 24.52 -14.92
C SER A 346 34.24 23.42 -15.87
N LEU A 347 33.34 22.60 -16.39
CA LEU A 347 33.63 21.53 -17.34
C LEU A 347 33.30 22.01 -18.75
N GLU A 348 34.35 22.20 -19.55
CA GLU A 348 34.28 22.65 -20.94
C GLU A 348 34.64 21.49 -21.87
N ARG A 349 34.06 21.48 -23.07
CA ARG A 349 34.37 20.47 -24.09
C ARG A 349 35.68 20.87 -24.75
N GLU A 350 36.60 19.94 -24.84
CA GLU A 350 37.84 20.17 -25.57
C GLU A 350 37.52 20.12 -27.06
N GLU A 351 37.66 21.26 -27.75
CA GLU A 351 37.51 21.34 -29.20
C GLU A 351 38.65 20.51 -29.80
N ALA A 352 38.32 19.39 -30.44
CA ALA A 352 39.30 18.56 -31.11
C ALA A 352 39.88 19.37 -32.29
N ALA A 353 41.10 19.88 -32.12
CA ALA A 353 41.73 20.78 -33.08
C ALA A 353 42.00 20.13 -34.47
N ASP A 354 41.85 18.81 -34.61
CA ASP A 354 42.25 18.07 -35.82
C ASP A 354 41.17 17.09 -36.37
N ALA A 355 39.90 17.19 -35.94
CA ALA A 355 38.83 16.32 -36.44
C ALA A 355 38.05 16.99 -37.58
N GLU A 356 38.73 17.27 -38.70
CA GLU A 356 38.07 17.65 -39.96
C GLU A 356 37.28 16.46 -40.54
N ASP A 357 35.97 16.66 -40.65
CA ASP A 357 35.04 16.18 -41.69
C ASP A 357 34.53 14.73 -41.79
N ASN A 358 34.88 13.73 -40.97
CA ASN A 358 34.36 12.37 -41.23
C ASN A 358 33.94 11.51 -40.02
N ALA A 359 33.03 11.98 -39.16
CA ALA A 359 32.31 11.07 -38.24
C ALA A 359 30.92 11.59 -37.84
N GLU A 360 29.91 11.24 -38.63
CA GLU A 360 28.49 11.43 -38.28
C GLU A 360 28.07 10.52 -37.10
N ASP A 361 27.27 11.10 -36.21
CA ASP A 361 26.43 10.53 -35.13
C ASP A 361 27.02 9.74 -33.94
N ASN A 362 28.20 9.11 -34.01
CA ASN A 362 28.81 8.43 -32.83
C ASN A 362 30.02 9.16 -32.21
N ALA A 363 30.35 10.36 -32.71
CA ALA A 363 31.52 11.12 -32.26
C ALA A 363 31.34 11.78 -30.88
N ASP A 364 30.10 11.99 -30.42
CA ASP A 364 29.82 12.72 -29.18
C ASP A 364 30.30 11.99 -27.90
N ASP A 365 30.28 10.66 -27.88
CA ASP A 365 30.69 9.86 -26.72
C ASP A 365 32.21 9.77 -26.54
N LEU A 366 32.98 10.03 -27.60
CA LEU A 366 34.45 10.02 -27.58
C LEU A 366 35.06 11.39 -27.23
N ARG A 367 34.26 12.46 -27.24
CA ARG A 367 34.72 13.82 -26.89
C ARG A 367 35.20 13.87 -25.44
N LEU A 368 36.30 14.57 -25.22
CA LEU A 368 36.84 14.83 -23.89
C LEU A 368 36.25 16.13 -23.34
N VAL A 369 35.97 16.13 -22.04
CA VAL A 369 35.73 17.34 -21.26
C VAL A 369 36.91 17.59 -20.36
N ARG A 370 37.30 18.86 -20.25
CA ARG A 370 38.36 19.33 -19.37
C ARG A 370 37.77 20.27 -18.32
N CYS A 371 38.26 20.16 -17.10
CA CYS A 371 37.92 21.09 -16.04
C CYS A 371 38.80 22.35 -16.15
N HIS A 372 38.26 23.50 -15.73
CA HIS A 372 38.99 24.77 -15.62
C HIS A 372 38.75 25.45 -14.26
N HIS A 373 38.31 24.68 -13.25
CA HIS A 373 38.06 25.22 -11.92
C HIS A 373 39.36 25.72 -11.28
N VAL A 374 39.37 26.94 -10.75
CA VAL A 374 40.50 27.47 -9.98
C VAL A 374 40.45 26.88 -8.57
N ILE A 375 41.38 25.98 -8.26
CA ILE A 375 41.40 25.24 -6.99
C ILE A 375 42.00 26.11 -5.87
N SER A 376 43.07 26.83 -6.18
CA SER A 376 43.77 27.71 -5.24
C SER A 376 43.91 29.11 -5.83
N LYS A 377 43.35 30.12 -5.13
CA LYS A 377 43.47 31.52 -5.53
C LYS A 377 44.88 32.07 -5.37
N ASN A 378 45.65 31.54 -4.41
CA ASN A 378 46.97 32.05 -4.06
C ASN A 378 48.02 31.67 -5.12
N SER A 379 47.93 30.44 -5.66
CA SER A 379 48.84 29.92 -6.69
C SER A 379 48.28 29.99 -8.11
N HIS A 380 47.03 30.46 -8.28
CA HIS A 380 46.28 30.40 -9.56
C HIS A 380 46.24 29.00 -10.18
N GLU A 381 46.29 27.96 -9.34
CA GLU A 381 46.28 26.57 -9.80
C GLU A 381 44.90 26.18 -10.32
N ARG A 382 44.85 25.72 -11.58
CA ARG A 382 43.63 25.28 -12.25
C ARG A 382 43.55 23.75 -12.25
N CYS A 383 42.33 23.25 -12.19
CA CYS A 383 42.04 21.83 -12.23
C CYS A 383 42.04 21.35 -13.68
N ASP A 384 43.11 20.73 -14.16
CA ASP A 384 43.23 20.37 -15.59
C ASP A 384 42.72 18.96 -15.92
N PHE A 385 41.87 18.40 -15.04
CA PHE A 385 41.37 17.04 -15.18
C PHE A 385 40.50 16.87 -16.42
N SER A 386 40.81 15.86 -17.24
CA SER A 386 40.02 15.51 -18.41
C SER A 386 39.47 14.08 -18.35
N PHE A 387 38.27 13.89 -18.91
CA PHE A 387 37.60 12.60 -19.03
C PHE A 387 36.56 12.62 -20.16
N ARG A 388 36.02 11.46 -20.56
CA ARG A 388 35.04 11.40 -21.67
C ARG A 388 33.68 12.01 -21.28
N GLU A 389 33.06 12.71 -22.22
CA GLU A 389 31.73 13.33 -22.08
C GLU A 389 30.64 12.30 -21.71
N ALA A 390 30.75 11.06 -22.22
CA ALA A 390 29.82 9.97 -21.90
C ALA A 390 29.71 9.68 -20.38
N TYR A 391 30.77 9.96 -19.61
CA TYR A 391 30.79 9.78 -18.15
C TYR A 391 30.28 10.99 -17.38
N ARG A 392 30.14 12.16 -18.03
CA ARG A 392 29.65 13.40 -17.43
C ARG A 392 28.29 13.24 -16.72
N PRO A 393 27.25 12.57 -17.25
CA PRO A 393 25.98 12.41 -16.53
C PRO A 393 26.01 11.45 -15.35
N MET A 394 27.05 10.63 -15.20
CA MET A 394 27.09 9.57 -14.19
C MET A 394 27.33 10.14 -12.79
N THR A 395 26.72 9.53 -11.78
CA THR A 395 26.99 9.87 -10.37
C THR A 395 28.45 9.56 -10.06
N LYS A 396 29.13 10.48 -9.36
CA LYS A 396 30.52 10.31 -8.94
C LYS A 396 30.56 9.95 -7.45
N LEU A 397 31.12 8.80 -7.13
CA LEU A 397 31.47 8.41 -5.77
C LEU A 397 32.95 8.68 -5.55
N CYS A 398 33.30 9.18 -4.37
CA CYS A 398 34.67 9.48 -4.01
C CYS A 398 35.09 8.69 -2.77
N PHE A 399 36.18 7.92 -2.90
CA PHE A 399 36.78 7.12 -1.83
C PHE A 399 38.29 7.43 -1.72
N PRO A 400 38.72 8.35 -0.85
CA PRO A 400 40.12 8.61 -0.61
C PRO A 400 40.76 7.53 0.27
N THR A 401 42.02 7.23 0.01
CA THR A 401 42.88 6.46 0.91
C THR A 401 43.59 7.40 1.87
N LEU A 402 43.42 7.17 3.17
CA LEU A 402 43.95 7.99 4.26
C LEU A 402 44.72 7.11 5.24
N GLY A 403 45.56 7.70 6.09
CA GLY A 403 46.36 6.99 7.08
C GLY A 403 47.82 7.40 7.03
N ILE A 404 48.62 6.92 7.98
CA ILE A 404 50.02 7.33 8.15
C ILE A 404 50.87 7.07 6.89
N PRO A 405 51.97 7.80 6.69
CA PRO A 405 52.96 7.49 5.66
C PRO A 405 53.38 6.02 5.74
N GLN A 406 53.67 5.41 4.59
CA GLN A 406 54.13 4.02 4.47
C GLN A 406 53.15 2.92 4.92
N ALA A 407 51.89 3.23 5.26
CA ALA A 407 50.84 2.24 5.56
C ALA A 407 50.37 1.37 4.37
N GLY A 408 51.13 1.32 3.26
CA GLY A 408 50.82 0.45 2.11
C GLY A 408 49.67 0.91 1.20
N LYS A 409 49.24 2.19 1.27
CA LYS A 409 48.13 2.75 0.47
C LYS A 409 48.32 2.61 -1.04
N THR A 410 49.43 3.12 -1.57
CA THR A 410 49.76 3.09 -3.00
C THR A 410 49.92 1.67 -3.52
N HIS A 411 50.57 0.79 -2.75
CA HIS A 411 50.73 -0.63 -3.10
C HIS A 411 49.37 -1.34 -3.15
N TRP A 412 48.50 -1.13 -2.14
CA TRP A 412 47.13 -1.65 -2.18
C TRP A 412 46.38 -1.15 -3.40
N LEU A 413 46.45 0.15 -3.71
CA LEU A 413 45.71 0.71 -4.83
C LEU A 413 46.21 0.18 -6.18
N ALA A 414 47.52 0.00 -6.34
CA ALA A 414 48.11 -0.59 -7.54
C ALA A 414 47.65 -2.04 -7.75
N MET A 415 47.69 -2.85 -6.70
CA MET A 415 47.23 -4.25 -6.79
C MET A 415 45.71 -4.34 -6.95
N LEU A 416 44.93 -3.47 -6.30
CA LEU A 416 43.49 -3.38 -6.55
C LEU A 416 43.21 -3.05 -8.02
N TYR A 417 43.91 -2.06 -8.57
CA TYR A 417 43.79 -1.67 -9.97
C TYR A 417 44.10 -2.84 -10.91
N TRP A 418 45.14 -3.62 -10.62
CA TRP A 418 45.46 -4.84 -11.36
C TRP A 418 44.36 -5.92 -11.26
N VAL A 419 43.84 -6.19 -10.05
CA VAL A 419 42.73 -7.14 -9.81
C VAL A 419 41.49 -6.73 -10.60
N LEU A 420 41.13 -5.44 -10.56
CA LEU A 420 39.97 -4.90 -11.27
C LEU A 420 40.14 -5.00 -12.80
N ASN A 421 41.34 -4.71 -13.33
CA ASN A 421 41.61 -4.81 -14.77
C ASN A 421 41.56 -6.27 -15.29
N ARG A 422 41.88 -7.26 -14.45
CA ARG A 422 41.77 -8.68 -14.80
C ARG A 422 40.34 -9.23 -14.76
N GLY A 423 39.38 -8.45 -14.25
CA GLY A 423 38.02 -8.94 -14.04
C GLY A 423 37.91 -9.92 -12.87
N SER A 424 38.86 -9.89 -11.94
CA SER A 424 38.89 -10.76 -10.74
C SER A 424 37.93 -10.22 -9.67
N TYR A 425 36.64 -10.23 -9.99
CA TYR A 425 35.56 -9.81 -9.11
C TYR A 425 34.27 -10.62 -9.40
N PRO A 426 33.28 -10.62 -8.50
CA PRO A 426 32.04 -11.36 -8.71
C PRO A 426 31.32 -10.97 -10.02
N LYS A 427 30.73 -11.96 -10.72
CA LYS A 427 30.01 -11.73 -11.98
C LYS A 427 28.79 -10.80 -11.84
N THR A 428 28.35 -10.52 -10.62
CA THR A 428 27.23 -9.62 -10.29
C THR A 428 27.60 -8.15 -10.46
N ILE A 429 28.89 -7.82 -10.56
CA ILE A 429 29.39 -6.47 -10.75
C ILE A 429 30.34 -6.40 -11.94
N GLN A 430 30.57 -5.19 -12.44
CA GLN A 430 31.51 -4.92 -13.51
C GLN A 430 32.23 -3.61 -13.22
N PHE A 431 33.55 -3.65 -13.31
CA PHE A 431 34.40 -2.47 -13.30
C PHE A 431 35.04 -2.33 -14.68
N GLU A 432 34.86 -1.17 -15.29
CA GLU A 432 35.52 -0.78 -16.52
C GLU A 432 36.44 0.39 -16.21
N ARG A 433 37.73 0.24 -16.54
CA ARG A 433 38.72 1.30 -16.37
C ARG A 433 38.40 2.49 -17.29
N VAL A 434 38.30 3.68 -16.71
CA VAL A 434 38.26 4.93 -17.46
C VAL A 434 39.69 5.39 -17.71
N ARG A 435 40.06 5.61 -18.98
CA ARG A 435 41.39 6.11 -19.32
C ARG A 435 41.59 7.51 -18.74
N SER A 436 42.64 7.67 -17.95
CA SER A 436 43.09 8.93 -17.35
C SER A 436 44.61 8.90 -17.21
N GLN A 437 45.24 10.06 -17.01
CA GLN A 437 46.69 10.14 -16.78
C GLN A 437 47.15 9.27 -15.59
N SER A 438 46.32 9.14 -14.54
CA SER A 438 46.61 8.24 -13.42
C SER A 438 46.63 6.78 -13.82
N ALA A 439 45.72 6.35 -14.69
CA ALA A 439 45.66 4.95 -15.10
C ALA A 439 46.96 4.51 -15.78
N GLU A 440 47.55 5.36 -16.61
CA GLU A 440 48.84 5.09 -17.27
C GLU A 440 50.01 5.04 -16.29
N ASN A 441 50.03 5.93 -15.29
CA ASN A 441 51.03 5.88 -14.22
C ASN A 441 50.91 4.60 -13.38
N PHE A 442 49.68 4.19 -13.05
CA PHE A 442 49.43 2.96 -12.31
C PHE A 442 49.74 1.70 -13.12
N ASP A 443 49.55 1.70 -14.45
CA ASP A 443 50.02 0.61 -15.31
C ASP A 443 51.54 0.39 -15.13
N ARG A 444 52.33 1.48 -15.14
CA ARG A 444 53.78 1.43 -14.90
C ARG A 444 54.14 0.96 -13.49
N ILE A 445 53.45 1.47 -12.46
CA ILE A 445 53.69 1.05 -11.07
C ILE A 445 53.38 -0.44 -10.89
N VAL A 446 52.28 -0.93 -11.47
CA VAL A 446 51.93 -2.36 -11.44
C VAL A 446 52.98 -3.20 -12.17
N GLU A 447 53.44 -2.75 -13.34
CA GLU A 447 54.49 -3.42 -14.08
C GLU A 447 55.79 -3.50 -13.27
N GLU A 448 56.18 -2.41 -12.59
CA GLU A 448 57.33 -2.37 -11.70
C GLU A 448 57.16 -3.37 -10.54
N ILE A 449 56.05 -3.33 -9.80
CA ILE A 449 55.80 -4.25 -8.68
C ILE A 449 55.85 -5.72 -9.13
N LEU A 450 55.25 -6.04 -10.28
CA LEU A 450 55.16 -7.43 -10.76
C LEU A 450 56.46 -7.94 -11.39
N ASN A 451 57.17 -7.08 -12.15
CA ASN A 451 58.36 -7.49 -12.91
C ASN A 451 59.65 -7.28 -12.12
N THR A 452 59.84 -6.11 -11.52
CA THR A 452 61.08 -5.78 -10.78
C THR A 452 60.97 -6.19 -9.32
N ARG A 453 59.75 -6.40 -8.81
CA ARG A 453 59.48 -6.78 -7.40
C ARG A 453 60.06 -5.77 -6.41
N ILE A 454 60.17 -4.52 -6.85
CA ILE A 454 60.58 -3.38 -6.03
C ILE A 454 59.33 -2.74 -5.42
N GLY A 455 59.43 -2.25 -4.18
CA GLY A 455 58.35 -1.51 -3.53
C GLY A 455 58.04 -0.19 -4.24
N THR A 456 56.82 0.33 -4.07
CA THR A 456 56.39 1.57 -4.71
C THR A 456 57.13 2.79 -4.16
N ALA A 457 57.50 3.74 -5.04
CA ALA A 457 58.00 5.05 -4.64
C ALA A 457 56.94 5.86 -3.86
N ALA A 458 57.39 6.87 -3.09
CA ALA A 458 56.52 7.72 -2.29
C ALA A 458 55.57 8.57 -3.16
N THR A 459 54.34 8.75 -2.70
CA THR A 459 53.30 9.56 -3.38
C THR A 459 53.69 11.04 -3.40
N GLN A 460 53.45 11.72 -4.52
CA GLN A 460 53.75 13.15 -4.67
C GLN A 460 52.84 14.03 -3.81
N GLN A 461 53.39 15.11 -3.25
CA GLN A 461 52.71 15.98 -2.28
C GLN A 461 52.08 17.24 -2.91
N ASP A 462 52.56 17.71 -4.06
CA ASP A 462 52.40 19.10 -4.49
C ASP A 462 51.04 19.49 -5.09
N ARG A 463 50.16 18.52 -5.41
CA ARG A 463 48.85 18.76 -6.05
C ARG A 463 47.79 17.76 -5.56
N ILE A 464 46.50 18.01 -5.85
CA ILE A 464 45.47 16.96 -5.65
C ILE A 464 45.86 15.77 -6.54
N PRO A 465 45.95 14.54 -6.00
CA PRO A 465 46.26 13.37 -6.79
C PRO A 465 45.14 13.12 -7.80
N HIS A 466 45.51 12.85 -9.04
CA HIS A 466 44.54 12.45 -10.05
C HIS A 466 43.93 11.09 -9.64
N PRO A 467 42.59 10.95 -9.61
CA PRO A 467 41.96 9.73 -9.14
C PRO A 467 42.10 8.60 -10.16
N LEU A 468 42.13 7.37 -9.65
CA LEU A 468 41.77 6.21 -10.44
C LEU A 468 40.24 6.19 -10.60
N VAL A 469 39.78 6.21 -11.84
CA VAL A 469 38.36 6.31 -12.17
C VAL A 469 37.91 4.99 -12.80
N PHE A 470 36.90 4.38 -12.20
CA PHE A 470 36.26 3.19 -12.73
C PHE A 470 34.79 3.46 -13.02
N ASN A 471 34.33 3.02 -14.18
CA ASN A 471 32.93 2.91 -14.50
C ASN A 471 32.39 1.61 -13.86
N PHE A 472 31.65 1.76 -12.77
CA PHE A 472 31.06 0.66 -12.02
C PHE A 472 29.63 0.40 -12.46
N ARG A 473 29.33 -0.88 -12.72
CA ARG A 473 27.98 -1.38 -12.98
C ARG A 473 27.64 -2.55 -12.08
N ASP A 474 26.42 -2.56 -11.55
CA ASP A 474 25.87 -3.70 -10.84
C ASP A 474 24.81 -4.44 -11.66
N ARG A 475 24.40 -5.60 -11.16
CA ARG A 475 23.24 -6.37 -11.64
C ARG A 475 22.06 -6.27 -10.67
N ASP A 476 21.80 -5.06 -10.16
CA ASP A 476 20.65 -4.81 -9.28
C ASP A 476 19.33 -5.21 -9.99
N PRO A 477 18.53 -6.14 -9.43
CA PRO A 477 17.27 -6.58 -10.03
C PRO A 477 16.23 -5.46 -10.12
N ILE A 478 16.33 -4.43 -9.28
CA ILE A 478 15.42 -3.28 -9.28
C ILE A 478 15.79 -2.29 -10.39
N GLY A 479 17.00 -2.38 -10.95
CA GLY A 479 17.47 -1.55 -12.05
C GLY A 479 18.98 -1.36 -11.94
N ARG A 480 19.70 -1.66 -13.03
CA ARG A 480 21.16 -1.55 -13.07
C ARG A 480 21.62 -0.14 -12.73
N SER A 481 22.67 -0.07 -11.93
CA SER A 481 23.30 1.18 -11.57
C SER A 481 24.58 1.38 -12.35
N ASN A 482 24.89 2.64 -12.64
CA ASN A 482 26.03 3.02 -13.46
C ASN A 482 26.64 4.28 -12.85
N VAL A 483 27.80 4.15 -12.22
CA VAL A 483 28.44 5.24 -11.45
C VAL A 483 29.95 5.26 -11.66
N LEU A 484 30.55 6.43 -11.50
CA LEU A 484 31.99 6.59 -11.49
C LEU A 484 32.51 6.46 -10.07
N VAL A 485 33.33 5.44 -9.86
CA VAL A 485 34.07 5.23 -8.61
C VAL A 485 35.43 5.89 -8.76
N ASN A 486 35.66 6.95 -7.97
CA ASN A 486 36.91 7.71 -7.97
C ASN A 486 37.68 7.38 -6.70
N ILE A 487 38.83 6.74 -6.84
CA ILE A 487 39.72 6.38 -5.74
C ILE A 487 40.95 7.29 -5.76
N PHE A 488 41.23 7.95 -4.65
CA PHE A 488 42.31 8.92 -4.54
C PHE A 488 43.43 8.38 -3.65
N ASP A 489 44.66 8.38 -4.16
CA ASP A 489 45.85 8.08 -3.38
C ASP A 489 46.40 9.35 -2.72
N TYR A 490 45.87 9.71 -1.54
CA TYR A 490 46.42 10.82 -0.79
C TYR A 490 47.65 10.38 0.01
N SER A 491 48.69 11.20 -0.03
CA SER A 491 49.88 10.97 0.78
C SER A 491 49.57 11.09 2.28
N GLY A 492 50.35 10.42 3.13
CA GLY A 492 50.12 10.42 4.58
C GLY A 492 50.21 11.82 5.20
N GLU A 493 51.05 12.67 4.62
CA GLU A 493 51.29 14.07 5.03
C GLU A 493 50.05 14.95 4.85
N VAL A 494 49.17 14.61 3.90
CA VAL A 494 47.87 15.29 3.73
C VAL A 494 46.99 15.12 4.97
N THR A 495 47.16 14.00 5.69
CA THR A 495 46.44 13.73 6.94
C THR A 495 47.18 14.15 8.20
N SER A 496 48.52 14.15 8.20
CA SER A 496 49.31 14.43 9.41
C SER A 496 49.82 15.87 9.52
N GLU A 497 50.04 16.58 8.40
CA GLU A 497 50.80 17.84 8.38
C GLU A 497 50.03 19.03 7.81
N MET A 498 49.12 18.81 6.85
CA MET A 498 48.40 19.90 6.18
C MET A 498 47.30 20.50 7.06
N ASP A 499 47.09 21.81 7.02
CA ASP A 499 45.97 22.45 7.73
C ASP A 499 44.61 22.10 7.10
N ALA A 500 43.54 22.13 7.89
CA ALA A 500 42.16 21.93 7.46
C ALA A 500 41.67 22.99 6.45
N HIS A 501 42.40 24.10 6.29
CA HIS A 501 42.13 25.11 5.26
C HIS A 501 42.77 24.77 3.91
N ASP A 502 43.72 23.84 3.86
CA ASP A 502 44.35 23.39 2.62
C ASP A 502 43.30 22.74 1.72
N TYR A 503 43.28 23.14 0.45
CA TYR A 503 42.30 22.69 -0.52
C TYR A 503 42.39 21.17 -0.77
N ARG A 504 43.58 20.57 -0.64
CA ARG A 504 43.82 19.13 -0.79
C ARG A 504 43.18 18.35 0.35
N ARG A 505 43.42 18.78 1.60
CA ARG A 505 42.82 18.18 2.79
C ARG A 505 41.30 18.35 2.79
N ARG A 506 40.79 19.52 2.42
CA ARG A 506 39.34 19.75 2.24
C ARG A 506 38.73 18.82 1.21
N ARG A 507 39.37 18.67 0.06
CA ARG A 507 38.91 17.77 -0.99
C ARG A 507 38.92 16.31 -0.54
N ALA A 508 39.97 15.87 0.16
CA ALA A 508 40.06 14.52 0.71
C ALA A 508 38.91 14.24 1.69
N LEU A 509 38.55 15.22 2.52
CA LEU A 509 37.48 15.08 3.53
C LEU A 509 36.07 15.25 2.94
N ASP A 510 35.93 15.80 1.73
CA ASP A 510 34.67 15.83 0.99
C ASP A 510 34.42 14.56 0.15
N ALA A 511 34.28 13.43 0.84
CA ALA A 511 34.10 12.11 0.23
C ALA A 511 32.73 11.47 0.53
N ASP A 512 32.43 10.35 -0.14
CA ASP A 512 31.23 9.52 0.09
C ASP A 512 31.45 8.37 1.09
N GLY A 513 32.71 8.04 1.35
CA GLY A 513 33.20 7.06 2.31
C GLY A 513 34.73 7.12 2.36
N PHE A 514 35.36 6.45 3.32
CA PHE A 514 36.81 6.56 3.53
C PHE A 514 37.47 5.19 3.62
N LEU A 515 38.67 5.07 3.05
CA LEU A 515 39.56 3.93 3.23
C LEU A 515 40.69 4.38 4.18
N PHE A 516 40.63 4.03 5.45
CA PHE A 516 41.61 4.43 6.45
C PHE A 516 42.57 3.28 6.73
N PHE A 517 43.84 3.44 6.39
CA PHE A 517 44.86 2.41 6.49
C PHE A 517 45.53 2.42 7.85
N LEU A 518 45.56 1.24 8.46
CA LEU A 518 46.26 0.92 9.69
C LEU A 518 47.40 -0.05 9.34
N ASP A 519 48.56 0.20 9.91
CA ASP A 519 49.75 -0.61 9.72
C ASP A 519 50.15 -1.27 11.05
N PRO A 520 49.99 -2.60 11.19
CA PRO A 520 50.31 -3.29 12.43
C PRO A 520 51.80 -3.28 12.76
N THR A 521 52.69 -2.94 11.81
CA THR A 521 54.13 -2.82 12.10
C THR A 521 54.49 -1.46 12.70
N TYR A 522 53.51 -0.54 12.87
CA TYR A 522 53.71 0.79 13.45
C TYR A 522 53.11 0.90 14.86
N PRO A 523 53.70 1.75 15.73
CA PRO A 523 53.15 2.03 17.06
C PRO A 523 51.71 2.57 17.03
N SER A 524 50.95 2.28 18.07
CA SER A 524 49.54 2.70 18.18
C SER A 524 49.40 4.21 18.37
N GLU A 525 50.32 4.90 19.05
CA GLU A 525 50.14 6.32 19.37
C GLU A 525 50.10 7.22 18.13
N VAL A 526 50.98 6.94 17.16
CA VAL A 526 51.08 7.72 15.91
C VAL A 526 49.81 7.56 15.07
N GLN A 527 49.31 6.33 14.99
CA GLN A 527 48.11 6.00 14.22
C GLN A 527 46.84 6.50 14.91
N ALA A 528 46.78 6.41 16.24
CA ALA A 528 45.70 6.95 17.07
C ALA A 528 45.59 8.46 16.92
N LYS A 529 46.72 9.17 16.93
CA LYS A 529 46.76 10.61 16.67
C LYS A 529 46.24 10.94 15.27
N ALA A 530 46.74 10.26 14.23
CA ALA A 530 46.30 10.50 12.86
C ALA A 530 44.80 10.27 12.66
N LEU A 531 44.24 9.23 13.30
CA LEU A 531 42.80 8.94 13.27
C LEU A 531 41.98 10.00 14.03
N ALA A 532 42.48 10.47 15.18
CA ALA A 532 41.85 11.53 15.94
C ALA A 532 41.83 12.87 15.19
N ASP A 533 42.97 13.26 14.58
CA ASP A 533 43.09 14.48 13.79
C ASP A 533 42.16 14.44 12.56
N PHE A 534 42.14 13.31 11.84
CA PHE A 534 41.19 13.06 10.76
C PHE A 534 39.72 13.25 11.20
N ARG A 535 39.38 12.73 12.38
CA ARG A 535 38.03 12.82 12.95
C ARG A 535 37.63 14.26 13.25
N GLU A 536 38.49 15.02 13.91
CA GLU A 536 38.19 16.41 14.27
C GLU A 536 38.06 17.30 13.02
N ASP A 537 38.92 17.13 12.02
CA ASP A 537 38.82 17.90 10.79
C ASP A 537 37.57 17.57 9.99
N LEU A 538 37.19 16.29 9.96
CA LEU A 538 35.97 15.89 9.30
C LEU A 538 34.74 16.49 9.99
N ARG A 539 34.75 16.63 11.33
CA ARG A 539 33.70 17.35 12.06
C ARG A 539 33.65 18.82 11.67
N LEU A 540 34.81 19.48 11.59
CA LEU A 540 34.93 20.90 11.23
C LEU A 540 34.40 21.15 9.80
N ILE A 541 34.90 20.40 8.82
CA ILE A 541 34.56 20.59 7.40
C ILE A 541 33.11 20.24 7.12
N LYS A 542 32.57 19.19 7.74
CA LYS A 542 31.16 18.81 7.57
C LYS A 542 30.21 19.62 8.45
N GLY A 543 30.71 20.55 9.26
CA GLY A 543 29.91 21.42 10.13
C GLY A 543 29.10 20.64 11.17
N VAL A 544 29.66 19.54 11.68
CA VAL A 544 28.96 18.63 12.60
C VAL A 544 29.18 19.10 14.03
N LYS A 545 28.08 19.48 14.71
CA LYS A 545 28.11 19.82 16.14
C LYS A 545 28.58 18.63 16.98
N ALA A 546 29.27 18.90 18.09
CA ALA A 546 29.66 17.89 19.07
C ALA A 546 28.46 17.01 19.48
N GLY A 547 28.70 15.69 19.62
CA GLY A 547 27.67 14.70 19.92
C GLY A 547 26.78 14.28 18.75
N ARG A 548 26.88 14.91 17.58
CA ARG A 548 26.22 14.43 16.36
C ARG A 548 27.13 13.49 15.58
N ARG A 549 26.54 12.38 15.11
CA ARG A 549 27.20 11.38 14.28
C ARG A 549 27.14 11.77 12.80
N LEU A 550 28.27 11.62 12.11
CA LEU A 550 28.35 11.50 10.67
C LEU A 550 27.76 10.16 10.23
N ARG A 551 27.16 10.18 9.04
CA ARG A 551 26.57 8.98 8.43
C ARG A 551 27.34 8.57 7.17
N LEU A 552 28.66 8.67 7.24
CA LEU A 552 29.60 8.26 6.19
C LEU A 552 30.25 6.94 6.64
N PRO A 553 30.44 5.96 5.73
CA PRO A 553 31.13 4.72 6.06
C PRO A 553 32.66 4.89 6.04
N VAL A 554 33.35 4.17 6.93
CA VAL A 554 34.82 4.10 6.98
C VAL A 554 35.26 2.65 6.97
N ALA A 555 36.03 2.25 5.97
CA ALA A 555 36.70 0.96 5.93
C ALA A 555 38.07 1.10 6.62
N LEU A 556 38.26 0.37 7.72
CA LEU A 556 39.53 0.32 8.45
C LEU A 556 40.40 -0.79 7.85
N CYS A 557 41.24 -0.40 6.90
CA CYS A 557 42.11 -1.30 6.16
C CYS A 557 43.34 -1.66 7.01
N VAL A 558 43.35 -2.84 7.62
CA VAL A 558 44.52 -3.36 8.34
C VAL A 558 45.45 -3.98 7.31
N SER A 559 46.45 -3.21 6.91
CA SER A 559 47.41 -3.58 5.87
C SER A 559 48.56 -4.44 6.40
N LYS A 560 49.40 -4.96 5.51
CA LYS A 560 50.63 -5.71 5.84
C LYS A 560 50.43 -6.84 6.84
N ILE A 561 49.24 -7.46 6.82
CA ILE A 561 48.93 -8.58 7.72
C ILE A 561 49.88 -9.76 7.53
N ASP A 562 50.54 -9.86 6.37
CA ASP A 562 51.55 -10.88 6.06
C ASP A 562 52.85 -10.70 6.86
N LEU A 563 53.15 -9.49 7.35
CA LEU A 563 54.34 -9.20 8.15
C LEU A 563 54.14 -9.45 9.65
N LEU A 564 52.90 -9.68 10.10
CA LEU A 564 52.59 -9.99 11.50
C LEU A 564 53.37 -11.20 12.03
N ALA A 565 53.64 -12.19 11.17
CA ALA A 565 54.40 -13.39 11.53
C ALA A 565 55.84 -13.12 12.01
N ARG A 566 56.38 -11.91 11.81
CA ARG A 566 57.71 -11.51 12.31
C ARG A 566 57.72 -11.08 13.78
N HIS A 567 56.54 -10.85 14.36
CA HIS A 567 56.40 -10.26 15.67
C HIS A 567 55.92 -11.31 16.67
N ASP A 568 56.53 -11.35 17.87
CA ASP A 568 56.13 -12.26 18.95
C ASP A 568 54.93 -11.66 19.71
N PHE A 569 53.73 -11.95 19.21
CA PHE A 569 52.47 -11.56 19.85
C PHE A 569 51.84 -12.78 20.54
N ARG A 570 51.93 -12.83 21.87
CA ARG A 570 51.36 -13.92 22.67
C ARG A 570 50.06 -13.53 23.35
N LEU A 571 49.14 -14.49 23.43
CA LEU A 571 47.93 -14.40 24.25
C LEU A 571 48.27 -14.63 25.73
N GLU A 572 47.32 -14.30 26.62
CA GLU A 572 47.45 -14.50 28.07
C GLU A 572 47.69 -15.98 28.45
N ASP A 573 47.22 -16.92 27.62
CA ASP A 573 47.43 -18.36 27.80
C ASP A 573 48.74 -18.88 27.17
N GLY A 574 49.57 -17.99 26.65
CA GLY A 574 50.87 -18.30 26.04
C GLY A 574 50.79 -18.81 24.60
N ARG A 575 49.60 -18.94 23.99
CA ARG A 575 49.46 -19.30 22.58
C ARG A 575 49.87 -18.14 21.67
N ASP A 576 50.36 -18.48 20.48
CA ASP A 576 50.66 -17.52 19.42
C ASP A 576 49.36 -16.95 18.84
N ALA A 577 49.11 -15.67 19.10
CA ALA A 577 47.90 -14.97 18.66
C ALA A 577 47.82 -14.87 17.14
N ILE A 578 48.97 -14.75 16.47
CA ILE A 578 49.07 -14.55 15.02
C ILE A 578 48.83 -15.86 14.29
N ALA A 579 49.41 -16.97 14.78
CA ALA A 579 49.12 -18.29 14.24
C ALA A 579 47.63 -18.61 14.31
N ALA A 580 47.00 -18.39 15.47
CA ALA A 580 45.56 -18.59 15.66
C ALA A 580 44.72 -17.68 14.75
N PHE A 581 45.11 -16.41 14.57
CA PHE A 581 44.46 -15.49 13.65
C PHE A 581 44.44 -16.01 12.22
N TYR A 582 45.58 -16.49 11.71
CA TYR A 582 45.62 -17.01 10.34
C TYR A 582 44.85 -18.32 10.16
N GLU A 583 44.86 -19.20 11.17
CA GLU A 583 44.06 -20.44 11.15
C GLU A 583 42.56 -20.12 11.09
N ASP A 584 42.10 -19.18 11.92
CA ASP A 584 40.72 -18.73 11.92
C ASP A 584 40.36 -18.02 10.61
N LEU A 585 41.27 -17.21 10.06
CA LEU A 585 41.08 -16.53 8.77
C LEU A 585 40.92 -17.54 7.62
N ALA A 586 41.76 -18.58 7.60
CA ALA A 586 41.67 -19.68 6.64
C ALA A 586 40.41 -20.53 6.85
N ARG A 587 39.92 -20.67 8.09
CA ARG A 587 38.67 -21.38 8.38
C ARG A 587 37.43 -20.61 7.88
N ILE A 588 37.43 -19.28 8.03
CA ILE A 588 36.33 -18.41 7.60
C ILE A 588 36.15 -18.47 6.09
N ASP A 589 37.25 -18.28 5.34
CA ASP A 589 37.23 -18.38 3.89
C ASP A 589 38.63 -18.82 3.41
N PRO A 590 38.79 -20.13 3.11
CA PRO A 590 40.06 -20.72 2.72
C PRO A 590 40.63 -20.14 1.42
N SER A 591 39.78 -19.68 0.49
CA SER A 591 40.27 -19.17 -0.80
C SER A 591 40.70 -17.71 -0.71
N GLY A 592 40.18 -16.94 0.26
CA GLY A 592 40.45 -15.50 0.33
C GLY A 592 39.66 -14.66 -0.67
N GLU A 593 38.80 -15.30 -1.48
CA GLU A 593 38.12 -14.67 -2.62
C GLU A 593 36.63 -14.38 -2.34
N SER A 594 36.08 -14.86 -1.23
CA SER A 594 34.66 -14.70 -0.95
C SER A 594 34.31 -13.24 -0.64
N THR A 595 33.29 -12.74 -1.35
CA THR A 595 32.76 -11.38 -1.16
C THR A 595 31.37 -11.39 -0.50
N ALA A 596 31.00 -12.48 0.19
CA ALA A 596 29.72 -12.55 0.90
C ALA A 596 29.75 -11.64 2.14
N LEU A 597 28.65 -10.94 2.43
CA LEU A 597 28.63 -9.97 3.55
C LEU A 597 28.96 -10.63 4.89
N ALA A 598 28.41 -11.83 5.14
CA ALA A 598 28.67 -12.59 6.36
C ALA A 598 30.15 -12.96 6.55
N VAL A 599 30.86 -13.25 5.46
CA VAL A 599 32.31 -13.54 5.50
C VAL A 599 33.09 -12.29 5.89
N LEU A 600 32.74 -11.13 5.30
CA LEU A 600 33.37 -9.86 5.63
C LEU A 600 33.14 -9.47 7.10
N GLU A 601 31.93 -9.70 7.62
CA GLU A 601 31.60 -9.45 9.02
C GLU A 601 32.43 -10.33 9.96
N GLN A 602 32.58 -11.63 9.65
CA GLN A 602 33.41 -12.54 10.43
C GLN A 602 34.89 -12.14 10.40
N ARG A 603 35.43 -11.75 9.23
CA ARG A 603 36.81 -11.24 9.10
C ARG A 603 37.02 -9.95 9.89
N SER A 604 36.05 -9.04 9.84
CA SER A 604 36.07 -7.80 10.61
C SER A 604 36.10 -8.08 12.12
N GLN A 605 35.24 -8.98 12.62
CA GLN A 605 35.21 -9.38 14.03
C GLN A 605 36.50 -10.08 14.46
N LEU A 606 37.08 -10.93 13.60
CA LEU A 606 38.36 -11.58 13.86
C LEU A 606 39.48 -10.54 13.98
N THR A 607 39.53 -9.57 13.06
CA THR A 607 40.53 -8.48 13.07
C THR A 607 40.35 -7.57 14.28
N GLN A 608 39.11 -7.33 14.69
CA GLN A 608 38.79 -6.56 15.91
C GLN A 608 39.33 -7.24 17.18
N ARG A 609 39.22 -8.58 17.28
CA ARG A 609 39.83 -9.34 18.39
C ARG A 609 41.36 -9.27 18.35
N LEU A 610 41.94 -9.37 17.15
CA LEU A 610 43.40 -9.26 16.98
C LEU A 610 43.93 -7.89 17.41
N ARG A 611 43.17 -6.82 17.17
CA ARG A 611 43.54 -5.43 17.50
C ARG A 611 43.98 -5.25 18.95
N ASP A 612 43.38 -5.96 19.92
CA ASP A 612 43.76 -5.83 21.34
C ASP A 612 45.18 -6.35 21.62
N VAL A 613 45.67 -7.25 20.76
CA VAL A 613 47.01 -7.83 20.85
C VAL A 613 48.03 -6.95 20.13
N ILE A 614 47.71 -6.51 18.91
CA ILE A 614 48.64 -5.73 18.07
C ILE A 614 48.73 -4.24 18.47
N TRP A 615 47.66 -3.69 19.07
CA TRP A 615 47.60 -2.30 19.54
C TRP A 615 46.96 -2.22 20.93
N PRO A 616 47.65 -2.71 21.97
CA PRO A 616 47.09 -2.78 23.32
C PRO A 616 46.70 -1.39 23.84
N GLY A 617 45.50 -1.29 24.41
CA GLY A 617 44.95 -0.05 24.99
C GLY A 617 44.34 0.93 23.99
N TRP A 618 44.49 0.72 22.68
CA TRP A 618 43.88 1.61 21.69
C TRP A 618 42.42 1.24 21.41
N GLN A 619 41.50 2.08 21.91
CA GLN A 619 40.05 1.94 21.67
C GLN A 619 39.63 2.51 20.30
N ILE A 620 40.09 1.88 19.21
CA ILE A 620 39.82 2.32 17.81
C ILE A 620 38.33 2.50 17.57
N GLU A 621 37.53 1.51 17.96
CA GLU A 621 36.10 1.44 17.72
C GLU A 621 35.37 2.56 18.43
N ARG A 622 35.80 2.94 19.63
CA ARG A 622 35.23 4.10 20.32
C ARG A 622 35.54 5.38 19.56
N GLN A 623 36.80 5.56 19.14
CA GLN A 623 37.20 6.75 18.39
C GLN A 623 36.41 6.92 17.09
N VAL A 624 36.16 5.81 16.39
CA VAL A 624 35.41 5.79 15.12
C VAL A 624 33.89 5.85 15.37
N ASP A 625 33.34 5.07 16.31
CA ASP A 625 31.89 5.05 16.61
C ASP A 625 31.37 6.42 17.06
N ASP A 626 32.16 7.14 17.86
CA ASP A 626 31.84 8.48 18.34
C ASP A 626 31.49 9.45 17.19
N LEU A 627 32.12 9.30 16.02
CA LEU A 627 31.84 10.12 14.85
C LEU A 627 30.97 9.40 13.81
N PHE A 628 31.22 8.13 13.49
CA PHE A 628 30.61 7.45 12.35
C PHE A 628 29.40 6.59 12.73
N GLY A 629 29.09 6.43 14.02
CA GLY A 629 27.89 5.77 14.51
C GLY A 629 27.76 4.32 14.06
N GLY A 630 28.82 3.54 14.23
CA GLY A 630 28.86 2.11 13.91
C GLY A 630 29.05 1.79 12.43
N ARG A 631 29.20 2.80 11.57
CA ARG A 631 29.42 2.61 10.13
C ARG A 631 30.88 2.41 9.77
N PHE A 632 31.50 1.42 10.39
CA PHE A 632 32.86 1.00 10.08
C PHE A 632 32.99 -0.52 10.13
N ALA A 633 33.99 -1.03 9.43
CA ALA A 633 34.38 -2.44 9.49
C ALA A 633 35.90 -2.55 9.31
N PHE A 634 36.49 -3.58 9.89
CA PHE A 634 37.91 -3.90 9.73
C PHE A 634 38.11 -4.83 8.54
N PHE A 635 39.11 -4.53 7.72
CA PHE A 635 39.45 -5.33 6.54
C PHE A 635 40.92 -5.75 6.62
N PRO A 636 41.22 -7.00 6.99
CA PRO A 636 42.57 -7.51 6.97
C PRO A 636 42.99 -7.73 5.51
N LEU A 637 44.05 -7.08 5.07
CA LEU A 637 44.47 -7.13 3.68
C LEU A 637 45.98 -7.14 3.50
N THR A 638 46.42 -7.74 2.40
CA THR A 638 47.82 -7.70 1.96
C THR A 638 47.90 -7.70 0.44
N PRO A 639 48.59 -6.71 -0.17
CA PRO A 639 48.81 -6.67 -1.62
C PRO A 639 49.71 -7.79 -2.15
N VAL A 640 50.52 -8.40 -1.29
CA VAL A 640 51.52 -9.41 -1.68
C VAL A 640 51.03 -10.83 -1.45
N GLY A 641 50.09 -11.01 -0.52
CA GLY A 641 49.50 -12.29 -0.20
C GLY A 641 49.95 -12.89 1.11
N LEU A 642 49.35 -14.04 1.44
CA LEU A 642 49.62 -14.78 2.68
C LEU A 642 50.58 -15.95 2.48
N ASP A 643 51.06 -16.19 1.26
CA ASP A 643 52.10 -17.19 0.98
C ASP A 643 53.48 -16.57 1.24
N GLY A 644 54.31 -17.20 2.07
CA GLY A 644 55.60 -16.65 2.50
C GLY A 644 55.49 -15.56 3.57
N ARG A 645 54.61 -15.75 4.57
CA ARG A 645 54.41 -14.79 5.68
C ARG A 645 55.72 -14.47 6.38
N GLY A 646 55.90 -13.20 6.73
CA GLY A 646 57.09 -12.67 7.38
C GLY A 646 58.27 -12.37 6.45
N GLU A 647 58.22 -12.76 5.18
CA GLU A 647 59.23 -12.40 4.19
C GLU A 647 58.97 -11.01 3.62
N THR A 648 59.98 -10.14 3.70
CA THR A 648 59.93 -8.76 3.20
C THR A 648 60.50 -8.60 1.81
N ASP A 649 61.35 -9.54 1.36
CA ASP A 649 61.85 -9.52 0.00
C ASP A 649 60.80 -10.11 -0.96
N LEU A 650 60.21 -9.25 -1.78
CA LEU A 650 59.19 -9.63 -2.76
C LEU A 650 59.77 -10.58 -3.83
N SER A 651 61.08 -10.55 -4.08
CA SER A 651 61.75 -11.46 -5.02
C SER A 651 61.68 -12.94 -4.61
N LEU A 652 61.42 -13.20 -3.34
CA LEU A 652 61.32 -14.56 -2.78
C LEU A 652 59.87 -15.06 -2.70
N ARG A 653 58.88 -14.27 -3.12
CA ARG A 653 57.45 -14.57 -2.91
C ARG A 653 56.67 -14.68 -4.22
N THR A 654 55.62 -15.49 -4.19
CA THR A 654 54.56 -15.45 -5.22
C THR A 654 53.53 -14.42 -4.80
N ILE A 655 53.28 -13.42 -5.64
CA ILE A 655 52.30 -12.37 -5.36
C ILE A 655 50.89 -12.95 -5.56
N SER A 656 50.16 -13.12 -4.45
CA SER A 656 48.78 -13.63 -4.42
C SER A 656 47.93 -12.76 -3.49
N PRO A 657 47.45 -11.59 -3.95
CA PRO A 657 46.88 -10.59 -3.06
C PRO A 657 45.65 -11.08 -2.29
N PHE A 658 45.50 -10.65 -1.04
CA PHE A 658 44.41 -11.06 -0.16
C PHE A 658 43.59 -9.85 0.33
N GLY A 659 42.26 -9.98 0.30
CA GLY A 659 41.34 -8.99 0.90
C GLY A 659 41.30 -7.62 0.21
N LEU A 660 41.84 -7.47 -1.02
CA LEU A 660 41.98 -6.16 -1.66
C LEU A 660 40.66 -5.51 -2.06
N LEU A 661 39.73 -6.32 -2.57
CA LEU A 661 38.48 -5.86 -3.17
C LEU A 661 37.41 -5.50 -2.13
N GLU A 662 37.44 -6.18 -0.98
CA GLU A 662 36.40 -6.12 0.06
C GLU A 662 36.12 -4.72 0.61
N PRO A 663 37.14 -3.90 0.97
CA PRO A 663 36.90 -2.54 1.47
C PRO A 663 36.10 -1.71 0.47
N LEU A 664 36.43 -1.82 -0.83
CA LEU A 664 35.77 -1.08 -1.88
C LEU A 664 34.32 -1.53 -2.06
N LEU A 665 34.08 -2.84 -2.12
CA LEU A 665 32.72 -3.38 -2.26
C LEU A 665 31.86 -3.04 -1.04
N TRP A 666 32.43 -3.12 0.16
CA TRP A 666 31.71 -2.72 1.36
C TRP A 666 31.35 -1.22 1.35
N LEU A 667 32.25 -0.33 0.91
CA LEU A 667 31.92 1.08 0.74
C LEU A 667 30.81 1.31 -0.31
N LEU A 668 30.82 0.57 -1.41
CA LEU A 668 29.73 0.59 -2.41
C LEU A 668 28.40 0.12 -1.80
N GLN A 669 28.40 -0.98 -1.05
CA GLN A 669 27.25 -1.47 -0.28
C GLN A 669 26.71 -0.39 0.66
N MET A 670 27.58 0.20 1.46
CA MET A 670 27.23 1.21 2.45
C MET A 670 26.76 2.53 1.83
N THR A 671 27.10 2.79 0.57
CA THR A 671 26.62 3.94 -0.22
C THR A 671 25.34 3.64 -1.01
N GLY A 672 24.80 2.42 -0.93
CA GLY A 672 23.49 2.04 -1.44
C GLY A 672 23.49 1.20 -2.73
N TYR A 673 24.65 0.68 -3.13
CA TYR A 673 24.80 -0.19 -4.32
C TYR A 673 24.89 -1.66 -3.88
N PRO A 674 23.95 -2.53 -4.28
CA PRO A 674 23.88 -3.90 -3.80
C PRO A 674 24.96 -4.76 -4.46
N VAL A 675 26.13 -4.83 -3.83
CA VAL A 675 27.30 -5.57 -4.35
C VAL A 675 27.66 -6.79 -3.52
N LEU A 676 27.31 -6.78 -2.23
CA LEU A 676 27.50 -7.89 -1.32
C LEU A 676 26.15 -8.63 -1.17
N GLN A 677 26.18 -9.95 -1.34
CA GLN A 677 25.03 -10.83 -1.15
C GLN A 677 25.03 -11.44 0.26
#